data_AF-A0A139AXG3-F1
#
_entry.id   AF-A0A139AXG3-F1
#
_cell.length_a   1.000
_cell.length_b   1.000
_cell.length_c   1.000
_cell.angle_alpha   90.00
_cell.angle_beta   90.00
_cell.angle_gamma   90.00
#
_symmetry.space_group_name_H-M   'P 1'
#
loop_
_entity.id
_entity.type
_entity.pdbx_description
1 polymer ?
#
loop_
_entity_poly.entity_id
_entity_poly.type
_entity_poly.pdbx_seq_one_letter_code
_entity_poly.pdbx_strand_id
1 'polypeptide(L)'
;MASLSPVRATGASPIRGHSSPPARARVASPVRTNLAPHDPALSALNPPPTGTGTYSLDQTFRLIRHRLDLLEYRDDFDVASLPLISKLLADLVKTTESLRRAKTDRDRLEKDKRQSDEQLEPLRQEIARMTGENNRLHVELIKSADTRDLREKETLKLVRKLETELADARFMNTQYLQKISVEQQRADRERTKVEELLAKMGYFERPDAKGPVRVPAKREKIFQRLQNIDLETGLEPMKPGTGPLTQPEPVSADIVAMHEARVEALEKDLRDVRMRNEDLESEVETLHSQLSGRDQEIQRLGAQLEVAQSQQLVHPVSRARSPGPPSGTKTEVEMSTDTTLELPAARRRVAQLETQVEYLQEHVEDLEKELSTLSQSRLASLSAAQARTAELEEDLARERERTGALLKNLNRLEGMVNEMQGLQPVDGKRPTQKPKQKMPVKQSPVGTLDKSPAAKIKELEKKIKQLEKDLLEAQKHMEQMKGVTEAKDRDLLRLQTALAQTNIEMSRLLQERAAAVSGDGESRDIRRAAEEQLRRTEEELERMKSQVASADLLRVELEARSAAVRSLENTVAEQEGRIRRLQEEVQRRERGESNANFDAQKLQEELLVIRRERDDMLAALQRFEGQITELHTHAEEISSDRDNFAQKFEEAAERIAELQGKLEKERSKREPSPPTVGDAGMTLSSLRAMLPGDREKELVRQTDEAMTKSRDLADLLRKEKEKSLVLEASLNGRIKELEIQRDGYDKFPWISSFEIFFLLICHPRADCAGNLTKLSRISGHSDKSNQL
;
A
#
# COMPACT_ATOMS: atom_id res chain seq x y z
N MET A 1 -41.44 33.51 -25.79
CA MET A 1 -40.34 33.34 -26.78
C MET A 1 -39.16 32.75 -26.00
N ALA A 2 -39.04 31.42 -26.00
CA ALA A 2 -38.01 30.63 -26.73
C ALA A 2 -36.59 30.91 -26.20
N SER A 3 -35.78 29.98 -25.67
CA SER A 3 -35.64 28.54 -25.95
C SER A 3 -34.79 27.77 -24.90
N LEU A 4 -35.35 26.64 -24.42
CA LEU A 4 -34.78 25.29 -24.17
C LEU A 4 -33.50 25.04 -23.31
N SER A 5 -33.71 24.48 -22.10
CA SER A 5 -33.41 23.08 -21.62
C SER A 5 -32.01 22.41 -21.84
N PRO A 6 -31.65 21.27 -21.18
CA PRO A 6 -32.19 20.57 -19.99
C PRO A 6 -31.17 19.92 -19.00
N VAL A 7 -31.72 19.41 -17.90
CA VAL A 7 -31.20 18.45 -16.90
C VAL A 7 -31.39 16.97 -17.35
N ARG A 8 -30.55 16.05 -16.88
CA ARG A 8 -30.72 14.56 -16.82
C ARG A 8 -29.94 14.03 -15.61
N ALA A 9 -30.25 12.94 -14.90
CA ALA A 9 -31.37 12.00 -14.86
C ALA A 9 -31.22 11.11 -13.60
N THR A 10 -32.34 10.61 -13.07
CA THR A 10 -32.44 9.45 -12.16
C THR A 10 -33.10 8.27 -12.88
N GLY A 11 -32.84 7.03 -12.41
CA GLY A 11 -33.86 5.96 -12.38
C GLY A 11 -33.76 4.79 -13.38
N ALA A 12 -33.17 3.68 -12.91
CA ALA A 12 -33.73 2.33 -12.74
C ALA A 12 -34.50 1.55 -13.86
N SER A 13 -33.94 0.35 -14.15
CA SER A 13 -34.58 -0.98 -14.36
C SER A 13 -35.28 -1.30 -15.71
N PRO A 14 -35.72 -2.56 -15.97
CA PRO A 14 -34.98 -3.84 -16.14
C PRO A 14 -35.41 -4.61 -17.42
N ILE A 15 -34.62 -5.54 -17.98
CA ILE A 15 -35.12 -6.47 -19.03
C ILE A 15 -34.62 -7.92 -18.86
N ARG A 16 -35.63 -8.81 -18.94
CA ARG A 16 -35.67 -10.28 -19.03
C ARG A 16 -34.73 -10.90 -20.09
N GLY A 17 -34.25 -12.11 -19.79
CA GLY A 17 -33.78 -13.08 -20.78
C GLY A 17 -34.40 -14.46 -20.54
N HIS A 18 -35.31 -14.88 -21.42
CA HIS A 18 -35.69 -16.28 -21.64
C HIS A 18 -34.86 -16.82 -22.82
N SER A 19 -34.24 -17.99 -22.69
CA SER A 19 -34.40 -19.10 -23.65
C SER A 19 -33.57 -20.32 -23.24
N SER A 20 -34.28 -21.45 -23.27
CA SER A 20 -34.01 -22.86 -22.99
C SER A 20 -32.70 -23.53 -23.46
N PRO A 21 -32.41 -24.74 -22.92
CA PRO A 21 -31.20 -25.52 -23.18
C PRO A 21 -31.38 -26.50 -24.37
N PRO A 22 -30.30 -27.09 -24.91
CA PRO A 22 -30.40 -28.26 -25.75
C PRO A 22 -30.13 -29.55 -24.96
N ALA A 23 -31.02 -30.51 -25.16
CA ALA A 23 -30.95 -31.88 -24.66
C ALA A 23 -30.07 -32.76 -25.57
N ARG A 24 -29.38 -33.69 -24.91
CA ARG A 24 -28.99 -35.07 -25.32
C ARG A 24 -28.91 -35.39 -26.82
N ALA A 25 -27.70 -35.75 -27.26
CA ALA A 25 -27.50 -36.79 -28.26
C ALA A 25 -26.58 -37.87 -27.67
N ARG A 26 -27.00 -39.12 -27.84
CA ARG A 26 -26.34 -40.35 -27.39
C ARG A 26 -25.74 -41.02 -28.63
N VAL A 27 -24.60 -41.69 -28.42
CA VAL A 27 -23.96 -42.70 -29.30
C VAL A 27 -23.10 -42.17 -30.45
N ALA A 28 -21.77 -42.23 -30.26
CA ALA A 28 -20.83 -42.70 -31.27
C ALA A 28 -19.59 -43.31 -30.59
N SER A 29 -19.20 -44.47 -31.10
CA SER A 29 -18.26 -45.49 -30.64
C SER A 29 -16.80 -45.05 -30.39
N PRO A 30 -16.00 -45.87 -29.67
CA PRO A 30 -14.58 -45.58 -29.45
C PRO A 30 -13.79 -45.63 -30.77
N VAL A 31 -12.88 -44.67 -30.91
CA VAL A 31 -11.96 -44.52 -32.03
C VAL A 31 -11.10 -45.77 -32.15
N ARG A 32 -11.25 -46.44 -33.30
CA ARG A 32 -10.39 -47.53 -33.79
C ARG A 32 -8.93 -47.10 -33.68
N THR A 33 -8.15 -47.89 -32.93
CA THR A 33 -6.71 -47.97 -33.13
C THR A 33 -6.46 -48.47 -34.55
N ASN A 34 -5.87 -47.62 -35.40
CA ASN A 34 -5.31 -48.06 -36.66
C ASN A 34 -4.14 -49.00 -36.36
N LEU A 35 -4.41 -50.30 -36.43
CA LEU A 35 -3.40 -51.34 -36.51
C LEU A 35 -2.52 -51.04 -37.72
N ALA A 36 -1.23 -50.86 -37.47
CA ALA A 36 -0.20 -50.93 -38.50
C ALA A 36 -0.35 -52.25 -39.28
N PRO A 37 0.08 -52.32 -40.56
CA PRO A 37 -0.05 -53.53 -41.35
C PRO A 37 0.64 -54.68 -40.62
N HIS A 38 -0.13 -55.70 -40.26
CA HIS A 38 0.41 -56.96 -39.73
C HIS A 38 1.23 -57.61 -40.84
N ASP A 39 2.54 -57.63 -40.67
CA ASP A 39 3.42 -58.47 -41.47
C ASP A 39 3.17 -59.95 -41.07
N PRO A 40 2.59 -60.78 -41.94
CA PRO A 40 2.13 -62.12 -41.56
C PRO A 40 3.28 -63.08 -41.20
N ALA A 41 4.53 -62.74 -41.55
CA ALA A 41 5.70 -63.57 -41.30
C ALA A 41 6.10 -63.65 -39.80
N LEU A 42 5.77 -62.65 -38.98
CA LEU A 42 6.31 -62.55 -37.60
C LEU A 42 5.33 -62.96 -36.50
N SER A 43 4.03 -63.07 -36.78
CA SER A 43 3.05 -63.64 -35.83
C SER A 43 3.23 -65.15 -35.62
N ALA A 44 3.99 -65.83 -36.49
CA ALA A 44 4.33 -67.25 -36.38
C ALA A 44 5.44 -67.55 -35.36
N LEU A 45 6.01 -66.52 -34.71
CA LEU A 45 7.16 -66.66 -33.81
C LEU A 45 6.81 -66.68 -32.31
N ASN A 46 5.53 -66.66 -31.93
CA ASN A 46 5.13 -66.80 -30.52
C ASN A 46 5.76 -68.06 -29.91
N PRO A 47 6.44 -67.97 -28.74
CA PRO A 47 6.99 -69.16 -28.10
C PRO A 47 5.85 -70.11 -27.70
N PRO A 48 6.04 -71.44 -27.79
CA PRO A 48 5.08 -72.36 -27.20
C PRO A 48 4.93 -72.04 -25.70
N PRO A 49 3.73 -72.25 -25.10
CA PRO A 49 3.54 -72.04 -23.68
C PRO A 49 4.60 -72.84 -22.92
N THR A 50 5.21 -72.21 -21.93
CA THR A 50 6.17 -72.83 -21.00
C THR A 50 5.45 -73.86 -20.12
N GLY A 51 4.99 -74.94 -20.75
CA GLY A 51 4.62 -76.18 -20.10
C GLY A 51 5.84 -77.09 -20.17
N THR A 52 6.26 -77.60 -19.02
CA THR A 52 7.35 -78.54 -18.80
C THR A 52 7.08 -79.88 -19.50
N GLY A 53 7.16 -79.92 -20.83
CA GLY A 53 7.16 -81.12 -21.65
C GLY A 53 8.50 -81.22 -22.36
N THR A 54 9.23 -82.31 -22.14
CA THR A 54 10.47 -82.63 -22.83
C THR A 54 10.19 -82.87 -24.32
N TYR A 55 10.22 -81.81 -25.13
CA TYR A 55 10.21 -81.95 -26.59
C TYR A 55 11.43 -82.79 -27.03
N SER A 56 11.20 -83.78 -27.90
CA SER A 56 12.28 -84.56 -28.49
C SER A 56 13.23 -83.64 -29.29
N LEU A 57 14.54 -83.91 -29.26
CA LEU A 57 15.58 -83.15 -29.97
C LEU A 57 15.26 -82.98 -31.48
N ASP A 58 14.64 -83.99 -32.09
CA ASP A 58 14.20 -83.95 -33.50
C ASP A 58 13.02 -83.00 -33.76
N GLN A 59 12.18 -82.76 -32.75
CA GLN A 59 11.05 -81.84 -32.87
C GLN A 59 11.51 -80.39 -32.71
N THR A 60 12.44 -80.15 -31.79
CA THR A 60 13.06 -78.82 -31.61
C THR A 60 13.94 -78.45 -32.81
N PHE A 61 14.66 -79.41 -33.41
CA PHE A 61 15.44 -79.18 -34.63
C PHE A 61 14.56 -78.75 -35.80
N ARG A 62 13.47 -79.49 -36.06
CA ARG A 62 12.51 -79.15 -37.13
C ARG A 62 11.83 -77.80 -36.91
N LEU A 63 11.46 -77.48 -35.68
CA LEU A 63 10.83 -76.21 -35.34
C LEU A 63 11.78 -75.01 -35.52
N ILE A 64 13.04 -75.15 -35.11
CA ILE A 64 14.05 -74.09 -35.27
C ILE A 64 14.43 -73.93 -36.74
N ARG A 65 14.59 -75.03 -37.49
CA ARG A 65 14.85 -74.98 -38.94
C ARG A 65 13.75 -74.23 -39.68
N HIS A 66 12.49 -74.57 -39.42
CA HIS A 66 11.35 -73.88 -40.00
C HIS A 66 11.33 -72.38 -39.64
N ARG A 67 11.69 -72.01 -38.41
CA ARG A 67 11.77 -70.60 -37.99
C ARG A 67 12.92 -69.83 -38.66
N LEU A 68 14.06 -70.47 -38.85
CA LEU A 68 15.19 -69.90 -39.57
C LEU A 68 14.89 -69.75 -41.06
N ASP A 69 14.19 -70.71 -41.67
CA ASP A 69 13.75 -70.64 -43.06
C ASP A 69 12.78 -69.47 -43.29
N LEU A 70 11.87 -69.20 -42.33
CA LEU A 70 10.99 -68.03 -42.36
C LEU A 70 11.75 -66.70 -42.24
N LEU A 71 12.93 -66.71 -41.62
CA LEU A 71 13.85 -65.58 -41.54
C LEU A 71 14.88 -65.58 -42.69
N GLU A 72 14.69 -66.49 -43.67
CA GLU A 72 15.54 -66.69 -44.84
C GLU A 72 16.99 -67.15 -44.55
N TYR A 73 17.26 -67.64 -43.34
CA TYR A 73 18.53 -68.28 -43.01
C TYR A 73 18.54 -69.71 -43.51
N ARG A 74 19.11 -69.93 -44.71
CA ARG A 74 19.10 -71.22 -45.41
C ARG A 74 20.30 -72.12 -45.12
N ASP A 75 21.26 -71.68 -44.32
CA ASP A 75 22.44 -72.48 -43.97
C ASP A 75 22.08 -73.70 -43.11
N ASP A 76 22.76 -74.83 -43.34
CA ASP A 76 22.59 -76.04 -42.55
C ASP A 76 23.33 -75.93 -41.22
N PHE A 77 22.79 -76.53 -40.16
CA PHE A 77 23.38 -76.48 -38.82
C PHE A 77 23.29 -77.83 -38.10
N ASP A 78 24.29 -78.10 -37.27
CA ASP A 78 24.39 -79.34 -36.50
C ASP A 78 23.50 -79.34 -35.26
N VAL A 79 23.12 -80.55 -34.82
CA VAL A 79 22.30 -80.78 -33.62
C VAL A 79 22.96 -80.22 -32.35
N ALA A 80 24.29 -80.17 -32.29
CA ALA A 80 25.04 -79.60 -31.15
C ALA A 80 24.85 -78.08 -31.01
N SER A 81 24.58 -77.37 -32.11
CA SER A 81 24.42 -75.91 -32.15
C SER A 81 22.99 -75.45 -31.81
N LEU A 82 22.05 -76.39 -31.76
CA LEU A 82 20.62 -76.15 -31.58
C LEU A 82 20.26 -75.35 -30.31
N PRO A 83 20.82 -75.61 -29.11
CA PRO A 83 20.51 -74.84 -27.91
C PRO A 83 20.94 -73.37 -28.01
N LEU A 84 22.05 -73.09 -28.71
CA LEU A 84 22.57 -71.74 -28.90
C LEU A 84 21.68 -70.96 -29.88
N ILE A 85 21.35 -71.56 -31.02
CA ILE A 85 20.46 -70.97 -32.03
C ILE A 85 19.08 -70.67 -31.42
N SER A 86 18.54 -71.58 -30.61
CA SER A 86 17.28 -71.38 -29.90
C SER A 86 17.31 -70.15 -28.99
N LYS A 87 18.38 -69.99 -28.19
CA LYS A 87 18.58 -68.83 -27.32
C LYS A 87 18.71 -67.53 -28.11
N LEU A 88 19.53 -67.52 -29.16
CA LEU A 88 19.72 -66.34 -30.01
C LEU A 88 18.42 -65.90 -30.68
N LEU A 89 17.62 -66.84 -31.18
CA LEU A 89 16.34 -66.54 -31.80
C LEU A 89 15.32 -66.02 -30.77
N ALA A 90 15.33 -66.57 -29.54
CA ALA A 90 14.52 -66.05 -28.44
C ALA A 90 14.92 -64.62 -28.04
N ASP A 91 16.23 -64.34 -27.99
CA ASP A 91 16.74 -63.00 -27.67
C ASP A 91 16.46 -62.01 -28.81
N LEU A 92 16.50 -62.44 -30.07
CA LEU A 92 16.12 -61.61 -31.22
C LEU A 92 14.63 -61.26 -31.18
N VAL A 93 13.75 -62.21 -30.84
CA VAL A 93 12.31 -61.94 -30.66
C VAL A 93 12.09 -60.96 -29.51
N LYS A 94 12.74 -61.18 -28.35
CA LYS A 94 12.65 -60.26 -27.21
C LYS A 94 13.13 -58.84 -27.52
N THR A 95 14.27 -58.70 -28.21
CA THR A 95 14.84 -57.40 -28.56
C THR A 95 14.00 -56.67 -29.60
N THR A 96 13.45 -57.37 -30.60
CA THR A 96 12.56 -56.77 -31.60
C THR A 96 11.20 -56.37 -31.01
N GLU A 97 10.63 -57.17 -30.10
CA GLU A 97 9.44 -56.79 -29.33
C GLU A 97 9.70 -55.61 -28.40
N SER A 98 10.84 -55.61 -27.69
CA SER A 98 11.25 -54.50 -26.84
C SER A 98 11.43 -53.20 -27.65
N LEU A 99 12.08 -53.28 -28.82
CA LEU A 99 12.23 -52.14 -29.73
C LEU A 99 10.88 -51.64 -30.24
N ARG A 100 9.93 -52.53 -30.54
CA ARG A 100 8.57 -52.14 -30.93
C ARG A 100 7.85 -51.41 -29.81
N ARG A 101 7.91 -51.93 -28.57
CA ARG A 101 7.34 -51.26 -27.37
C ARG A 101 7.96 -49.88 -27.17
N ALA A 102 9.28 -49.79 -27.22
CA ALA A 102 10.00 -48.52 -27.08
C ALA A 102 9.63 -47.50 -28.17
N LYS A 103 9.44 -47.95 -29.42
CA LYS A 103 8.95 -47.07 -30.51
C LYS A 103 7.54 -46.59 -30.25
N THR A 104 6.61 -47.48 -29.86
CA THR A 104 5.23 -47.07 -29.55
C THR A 104 5.16 -46.13 -28.35
N ASP A 105 6.00 -46.33 -27.34
CA ASP A 105 6.04 -45.46 -26.17
C ASP A 105 6.65 -44.11 -26.51
N ARG A 106 7.71 -44.05 -27.33
CA ARG A 106 8.25 -42.80 -27.87
C ARG A 106 7.19 -42.01 -28.64
N ASP A 107 6.45 -42.67 -29.53
CA ASP A 107 5.40 -42.02 -30.33
C ASP A 107 4.24 -41.51 -29.46
N ARG A 108 3.93 -42.20 -28.35
CA ARG A 108 2.97 -41.73 -27.34
C ARG A 108 3.49 -40.51 -26.61
N LEU A 109 4.71 -40.57 -26.08
CA LEU A 109 5.34 -39.46 -25.38
C LEU A 109 5.49 -38.21 -26.26
N GLU A 110 5.79 -38.38 -27.56
CA GLU A 110 5.83 -37.25 -28.50
C GLU A 110 4.45 -36.61 -28.72
N LYS A 111 3.37 -37.40 -28.71
CA LYS A 111 2.00 -36.86 -28.77
C LYS A 111 1.62 -36.15 -27.48
N ASP A 112 1.92 -36.76 -26.33
CA ASP A 112 1.63 -36.17 -25.02
C ASP A 112 2.41 -34.86 -24.81
N LYS A 113 3.67 -34.82 -25.27
CA LYS A 113 4.47 -33.59 -25.29
C LYS A 113 3.84 -32.51 -26.15
N ARG A 114 3.45 -32.83 -27.40
CA ARG A 114 2.79 -31.87 -28.29
C ARG A 114 1.48 -31.35 -27.70
N GLN A 115 0.67 -32.23 -27.12
CA GLN A 115 -0.58 -31.85 -26.46
C GLN A 115 -0.31 -30.94 -25.25
N SER A 116 0.73 -31.23 -24.47
CA SER A 116 1.14 -30.38 -23.34
C SER A 116 1.63 -29.02 -23.84
N ASP A 117 2.44 -28.98 -24.90
CA ASP A 117 2.92 -27.74 -25.50
C ASP A 117 1.74 -26.90 -26.03
N GLU A 118 0.75 -27.51 -26.68
CA GLU A 118 -0.49 -26.86 -27.14
C GLU A 118 -1.32 -26.28 -25.98
N GLN A 119 -1.29 -26.92 -24.81
CA GLN A 119 -1.97 -26.42 -23.60
C GLN A 119 -1.18 -25.31 -22.88
N LEU A 120 0.16 -25.39 -22.89
CA LEU A 120 1.03 -24.41 -22.23
C LEU A 120 1.19 -23.12 -23.04
N GLU A 121 1.13 -23.20 -24.37
CA GLU A 121 1.31 -22.04 -25.26
C GLU A 121 0.36 -20.86 -24.96
N PRO A 122 -0.98 -21.03 -24.80
CA PRO A 122 -1.85 -19.92 -24.45
C PRO A 122 -1.53 -19.33 -23.07
N LEU A 123 -1.08 -20.16 -22.11
CA LEU A 123 -0.68 -19.69 -20.78
C LEU A 123 0.61 -18.87 -20.86
N ARG A 124 1.59 -19.30 -21.65
CA ARG A 124 2.84 -18.54 -21.89
C ARG A 124 2.56 -17.20 -22.55
N GLN A 125 1.67 -17.17 -23.54
CA GLN A 125 1.25 -15.93 -24.21
C GLN A 125 0.55 -14.99 -23.22
N GLU A 126 -0.33 -15.51 -22.36
CA GLU A 126 -1.01 -14.69 -21.35
C GLU A 126 -0.06 -14.18 -20.26
N ILE A 127 0.89 -15.00 -19.79
CA ILE A 127 1.94 -14.56 -18.87
C ILE A 127 2.78 -13.45 -19.50
N ALA A 128 3.19 -13.60 -20.76
CA ALA A 128 3.94 -12.57 -21.47
C ALA A 128 3.12 -11.27 -21.62
N ARG A 129 1.83 -11.38 -21.95
CA ARG A 129 0.90 -10.24 -22.05
C ARG A 129 0.75 -9.54 -20.71
N MET A 130 0.47 -10.28 -19.64
CA MET A 130 0.29 -9.76 -18.29
C MET A 130 1.57 -9.12 -17.76
N THR A 131 2.74 -9.72 -18.02
CA THR A 131 4.04 -9.15 -17.65
C THR A 131 4.30 -7.84 -18.40
N GLY A 132 3.98 -7.78 -19.69
CA GLY A 132 4.07 -6.55 -20.48
C GLY A 132 3.15 -5.44 -19.98
N GLU A 133 1.91 -5.79 -19.62
CA GLU A 133 0.94 -4.85 -19.03
C GLU A 133 1.39 -4.36 -17.65
N ASN A 134 1.86 -5.27 -16.79
CA ASN A 134 2.36 -4.97 -15.46
C ASN A 134 3.56 -4.01 -15.52
N ASN A 135 4.55 -4.30 -16.38
CA ASN A 135 5.70 -3.41 -16.60
C ASN A 135 5.28 -2.03 -17.12
N ARG A 136 4.33 -1.96 -18.06
CA ARG A 136 3.80 -0.68 -18.56
C ARG A 136 3.12 0.11 -17.45
N LEU A 137 2.28 -0.54 -16.64
CA LEU A 137 1.58 0.09 -15.52
C LEU A 137 2.56 0.58 -14.45
N HIS A 138 3.62 -0.18 -14.14
CA HIS A 138 4.67 0.28 -13.24
C HIS A 138 5.35 1.55 -13.73
N VAL A 139 5.72 1.61 -15.01
CA VAL A 139 6.32 2.82 -15.60
C VAL A 139 5.33 3.99 -15.59
N GLU A 140 4.05 3.76 -15.84
CA GLU A 140 3.01 4.80 -15.77
C GLU A 140 2.79 5.31 -14.34
N LEU A 141 2.83 4.42 -13.34
CA LEU A 141 2.74 4.79 -11.92
C LEU A 141 3.92 5.65 -11.49
N ILE A 142 5.15 5.27 -11.87
CA ILE A 142 6.36 6.06 -11.58
C ILE A 142 6.22 7.45 -12.20
N LYS A 143 5.88 7.55 -13.50
CA LYS A 143 5.68 8.84 -14.18
C LYS A 143 4.58 9.67 -13.54
N SER A 144 3.47 9.04 -13.15
CA SER A 144 2.38 9.73 -12.47
C SER A 144 2.83 10.30 -11.12
N ALA A 145 3.58 9.52 -10.34
CA ALA A 145 4.18 9.97 -9.08
C ALA A 145 5.14 11.15 -9.30
N ASP A 146 6.04 11.07 -10.27
CA ASP A 146 6.98 12.17 -10.60
C ASP A 146 6.23 13.46 -10.98
N THR A 147 5.17 13.35 -11.79
CA THR A 147 4.37 14.53 -12.16
C THR A 147 3.60 15.12 -10.98
N ARG A 148 3.13 14.28 -10.05
CA ARG A 148 2.48 14.72 -8.82
C ARG A 148 3.48 15.46 -7.93
N ASP A 149 4.66 14.89 -7.72
CA ASP A 149 5.72 15.47 -6.90
C ASP A 149 6.23 16.79 -7.47
N LEU A 150 6.32 16.90 -8.80
CA LEU A 150 6.68 18.15 -9.46
C LEU A 150 5.61 19.23 -9.21
N ARG A 151 4.33 18.91 -9.41
CA ARG A 151 3.22 19.84 -9.14
C ARG A 151 3.17 20.25 -7.67
N GLU A 152 3.40 19.32 -6.75
CA GLU A 152 3.45 19.58 -5.31
C GLU A 152 4.60 20.53 -4.95
N LYS A 153 5.78 20.35 -5.54
CA LYS A 153 6.91 21.28 -5.37
C LYS A 153 6.59 22.67 -5.93
N GLU A 154 5.92 22.76 -7.08
CA GLU A 154 5.51 24.03 -7.68
C GLU A 154 4.46 24.76 -6.85
N THR A 155 3.43 24.06 -6.37
CA THR A 155 2.40 24.65 -5.51
C THR A 155 2.98 25.11 -4.18
N LEU A 156 3.87 24.32 -3.55
CA LEU A 156 4.53 24.72 -2.31
C LEU A 156 5.40 25.98 -2.50
N LYS A 157 6.10 26.11 -3.64
CA LYS A 157 6.83 27.33 -3.99
C LYS A 157 5.88 28.53 -4.13
N LEU A 158 4.70 28.34 -4.75
CA LEU A 158 3.72 29.40 -4.89
C LEU A 158 3.11 29.81 -3.54
N VAL A 159 2.80 28.84 -2.68
CA VAL A 159 2.31 29.09 -1.32
C VAL A 159 3.31 29.94 -0.54
N ARG A 160 4.59 29.56 -0.52
CA ARG A 160 5.64 30.32 0.16
C ARG A 160 5.75 31.76 -0.37
N LYS A 161 5.65 31.97 -1.69
CA LYS A 161 5.64 33.31 -2.29
C LYS A 161 4.45 34.15 -1.80
N LEU A 162 3.24 33.58 -1.84
CA LEU A 162 2.04 34.26 -1.38
C LEU A 162 2.08 34.54 0.13
N GLU A 163 2.64 33.63 0.93
CA GLU A 163 2.86 33.86 2.36
C GLU A 163 3.81 35.05 2.62
N THR A 164 4.90 35.16 1.84
CA THR A 164 5.81 36.31 1.94
C THR A 164 5.12 37.62 1.52
N GLU A 165 4.41 37.64 0.39
CA GLU A 165 3.68 38.83 -0.08
C GLU A 165 2.60 39.26 0.92
N LEU A 166 1.92 38.30 1.54
CA LEU A 166 0.90 38.55 2.54
C LEU A 166 1.50 39.05 3.87
N ALA A 167 2.69 38.56 4.26
CA ALA A 167 3.43 39.11 5.40
C ALA A 167 3.83 40.57 5.13
N ASP A 168 4.34 40.89 3.94
CA ASP A 168 4.72 42.25 3.53
C ASP A 168 3.50 43.18 3.49
N ALA A 169 2.38 42.73 2.93
CA ALA A 169 1.15 43.50 2.88
C ALA A 169 0.59 43.78 4.29
N ARG A 170 0.65 42.81 5.20
CA ARG A 170 0.27 42.99 6.62
C ARG A 170 1.19 43.99 7.32
N PHE A 171 2.49 43.92 7.07
CA PHE A 171 3.46 44.87 7.61
C PHE A 171 3.16 46.29 7.13
N MET A 172 2.95 46.48 5.82
CA MET A 172 2.59 47.77 5.23
C MET A 172 1.27 48.31 5.79
N ASN A 173 0.25 47.45 5.93
CA ASN A 173 -1.03 47.85 6.52
C ASN A 173 -0.84 48.32 7.97
N THR A 174 -0.06 47.59 8.77
CA THR A 174 0.28 47.97 10.14
C THR A 174 0.98 49.33 10.20
N GLN A 175 1.94 49.59 9.31
CA GLN A 175 2.60 50.90 9.21
C GLN A 175 1.62 52.02 8.83
N TYR A 176 0.71 51.78 7.87
CA TYR A 176 -0.29 52.78 7.49
C TYR A 176 -1.27 53.06 8.63
N LEU A 177 -1.69 52.04 9.38
CA LEU A 177 -2.53 52.22 10.57
C LEU A 177 -1.82 53.06 11.64
N GLN A 178 -0.54 52.83 11.89
CA GLN A 178 0.26 53.64 12.81
C GLN A 178 0.36 55.09 12.32
N LYS A 179 0.64 55.31 11.03
CA LYS A 179 0.71 56.65 10.45
C LYS A 179 -0.62 57.39 10.55
N ILE A 180 -1.73 56.72 10.24
CA ILE A 180 -3.08 57.29 10.40
C ILE A 180 -3.33 57.67 11.86
N SER A 181 -2.96 56.81 12.82
CA SER A 181 -3.11 57.10 14.24
C SER A 181 -2.31 58.33 14.68
N VAL A 182 -1.07 58.48 14.21
CA VAL A 182 -0.24 59.65 14.51
C VAL A 182 -0.83 60.92 13.89
N GLU A 183 -1.28 60.87 12.65
CA GLU A 183 -1.92 62.02 11.99
C GLU A 183 -3.27 62.39 12.64
N GLN A 184 -4.05 61.40 13.08
CA GLN A 184 -5.27 61.64 13.86
C GLN A 184 -4.95 62.34 15.19
N GLN A 185 -3.96 61.85 15.94
CA GLN A 185 -3.53 62.52 17.17
C GLN A 185 -3.02 63.95 16.93
N ARG A 186 -2.34 64.19 15.80
CA ARG A 186 -1.90 65.54 15.41
C ARG A 186 -3.10 66.43 15.09
N ALA A 187 -4.05 65.95 14.30
CA ALA A 187 -5.28 66.67 13.97
C ALA A 187 -6.08 67.00 15.25
N ASP A 188 -6.19 66.07 16.19
CA ASP A 188 -6.85 66.29 17.48
C ASP A 188 -6.12 67.36 18.31
N ARG A 189 -4.78 67.36 18.35
CA ARG A 189 -3.99 68.41 19.03
C ARG A 189 -4.13 69.78 18.36
N GLU A 190 -4.20 69.83 17.04
CA GLU A 190 -4.43 71.08 16.30
C GLU A 190 -5.85 71.59 16.55
N ARG A 191 -6.84 70.68 16.56
CA ARG A 191 -8.22 71.00 16.91
C ARG A 191 -8.34 71.54 18.33
N THR A 192 -7.73 70.90 19.33
CA THR A 192 -7.77 71.40 20.72
C THR A 192 -7.07 72.76 20.85
N LYS A 193 -5.96 72.99 20.16
CA LYS A 193 -5.32 74.33 20.10
C LYS A 193 -6.23 75.39 19.49
N VAL A 194 -6.94 75.06 18.41
CA VAL A 194 -7.92 75.97 17.79
C VAL A 194 -9.08 76.25 18.75
N GLU A 195 -9.62 75.23 19.41
CA GLU A 195 -10.66 75.37 20.43
C GLU A 195 -10.19 76.25 21.60
N GLU A 196 -8.97 76.05 22.10
CA GLU A 196 -8.36 76.90 23.15
C GLU A 196 -8.18 78.35 22.70
N LEU A 197 -7.72 78.59 21.47
CA LEU A 197 -7.55 79.94 20.91
C LEU A 197 -8.90 80.62 20.73
N LEU A 198 -9.90 79.92 20.20
CA LEU A 198 -11.26 80.44 20.07
C LEU A 198 -11.89 80.75 21.44
N ALA A 199 -11.63 79.92 22.46
CA ALA A 199 -12.03 80.19 23.83
C ALA A 199 -11.32 81.42 24.42
N LYS A 200 -10.01 81.57 24.21
CA LYS A 200 -9.24 82.77 24.61
C LYS A 200 -9.72 84.05 23.91
N MET A 201 -10.15 83.93 22.66
CA MET A 201 -10.72 85.03 21.87
C MET A 201 -12.21 85.30 22.20
N GLY A 202 -12.79 84.53 23.12
CA GLY A 202 -14.15 84.74 23.63
C GLY A 202 -15.25 84.29 22.68
N TYR A 203 -14.98 83.33 21.78
CA TYR A 203 -15.99 82.72 20.89
C TYR A 203 -16.67 81.49 21.51
N PHE A 204 -15.99 80.78 22.44
CA PHE A 204 -16.53 79.63 23.20
C PHE A 204 -16.26 79.76 24.70
N GLU A 205 -17.16 79.24 25.55
CA GLU A 205 -16.98 79.19 27.01
C GLU A 205 -16.06 78.03 27.41
N ARG A 206 -15.19 78.25 28.41
CA ARG A 206 -14.47 77.14 29.06
C ARG A 206 -15.49 76.33 29.88
N PRO A 207 -15.50 75.00 29.79
CA PRO A 207 -16.49 74.17 30.50
C PRO A 207 -16.44 74.31 32.04
N ASP A 208 -15.37 74.87 32.61
CA ASP A 208 -15.21 75.04 34.07
C ASP A 208 -15.58 76.44 34.60
N ALA A 209 -16.10 77.35 33.77
CA ALA A 209 -16.46 78.69 34.20
C ALA A 209 -17.87 78.73 34.81
N LYS A 210 -18.00 78.42 36.11
CA LYS A 210 -19.22 78.74 36.87
C LYS A 210 -19.27 80.24 37.19
N GLY A 211 -20.06 80.99 36.42
CA GLY A 211 -20.48 82.36 36.77
C GLY A 211 -21.12 83.11 35.59
N PRO A 212 -22.17 83.92 35.79
CA PRO A 212 -22.80 84.66 34.71
C PRO A 212 -21.93 85.87 34.37
N VAL A 213 -21.26 85.86 33.21
CA VAL A 213 -20.43 86.99 32.78
C VAL A 213 -20.96 87.61 31.50
N ARG A 214 -21.51 88.80 31.70
CA ARG A 214 -21.81 89.90 30.78
C ARG A 214 -20.97 89.89 29.49
N VAL A 215 -21.67 89.83 28.36
CA VAL A 215 -21.14 89.97 26.99
C VAL A 215 -20.33 91.27 26.87
N PRO A 216 -19.01 91.24 26.53
CA PRO A 216 -18.26 92.46 26.25
C PRO A 216 -18.43 92.87 24.78
N ALA A 217 -18.60 94.18 24.56
CA ALA A 217 -18.83 94.89 23.30
C ALA A 217 -17.72 94.76 22.20
N LYS A 218 -16.87 93.73 22.26
CA LYS A 218 -15.84 93.42 21.25
C LYS A 218 -16.31 92.43 20.19
N ARG A 219 -17.38 91.66 20.43
CA ARG A 219 -17.96 90.74 19.42
C ARG A 219 -18.55 91.50 18.21
N GLU A 220 -19.20 92.65 18.43
CA GLU A 220 -19.77 93.49 17.36
C GLU A 220 -18.71 94.00 16.37
N LYS A 221 -17.54 94.42 16.87
CA LYS A 221 -16.48 95.03 16.04
C LYS A 221 -15.73 94.05 15.16
N ILE A 222 -15.76 92.75 15.48
CA ILE A 222 -15.10 91.72 14.65
C ILE A 222 -16.06 91.20 13.57
N PHE A 223 -17.37 91.09 13.87
CA PHE A 223 -18.38 90.80 12.86
C PHE A 223 -18.48 91.90 11.79
N GLN A 224 -18.34 93.17 12.18
CA GLN A 224 -18.27 94.29 11.22
C GLN A 224 -16.96 94.30 10.39
N ARG A 225 -15.87 93.67 10.87
CA ARG A 225 -14.63 93.51 10.09
C ARG A 225 -14.69 92.32 9.12
N LEU A 226 -15.41 91.27 9.48
CA LEU A 226 -15.63 90.09 8.60
C LEU A 226 -16.60 90.38 7.45
N GLN A 227 -17.46 91.40 7.56
CA GLN A 227 -18.32 91.86 6.47
C GLN A 227 -17.60 92.73 5.41
N ASN A 228 -16.35 93.14 5.65
CA ASN A 228 -15.57 94.00 4.73
C ASN A 228 -14.32 93.29 4.17
N ILE A 229 -14.39 91.98 3.92
CA ILE A 229 -13.35 91.30 3.14
C ILE A 229 -13.78 91.34 1.67
N ASP A 230 -13.20 92.28 0.95
CA ASP A 230 -13.29 92.38 -0.51
C ASP A 230 -12.60 91.16 -1.14
N LEU A 231 -13.36 90.34 -1.87
CA LEU A 231 -12.91 89.11 -2.52
C LEU A 231 -12.31 89.36 -3.92
N GLU A 232 -11.81 90.56 -4.20
CA GLU A 232 -11.22 90.92 -5.51
C GLU A 232 -9.69 91.12 -5.50
N THR A 233 -8.96 90.67 -4.46
CA THR A 233 -7.49 90.62 -4.53
C THR A 233 -7.01 89.18 -4.54
N GLY A 234 -6.61 88.73 -5.73
CA GLY A 234 -6.08 87.40 -6.00
C GLY A 234 -4.86 87.06 -5.14
N LEU A 235 -4.72 85.76 -4.88
CA LEU A 235 -3.59 85.12 -4.21
C LEU A 235 -2.26 85.62 -4.79
N GLU A 236 -1.43 86.27 -3.96
CA GLU A 236 -0.04 86.52 -4.30
C GLU A 236 0.70 85.16 -4.38
N PRO A 237 1.50 84.91 -5.45
CA PRO A 237 2.27 83.68 -5.58
C PRO A 237 3.35 83.61 -4.49
N MET A 238 3.40 82.49 -3.77
CA MET A 238 4.44 82.19 -2.79
C MET A 238 5.84 82.32 -3.43
N LYS A 239 6.69 83.17 -2.84
CA LYS A 239 8.12 83.19 -3.12
C LYS A 239 8.74 81.86 -2.69
N PRO A 240 9.61 81.23 -3.51
CA PRO A 240 10.34 80.04 -3.09
C PRO A 240 11.35 80.43 -2.00
N GLY A 241 11.10 79.97 -0.78
CA GLY A 241 12.04 80.09 0.33
C GLY A 241 13.27 79.24 0.06
N THR A 242 14.36 79.90 -0.33
CA THR A 242 15.73 79.37 -0.25
C THR A 242 16.19 79.49 1.20
N GLY A 243 15.85 78.49 2.01
CA GLY A 243 16.44 78.29 3.34
C GLY A 243 17.53 77.20 3.29
N PRO A 244 18.66 77.33 4.01
CA PRO A 244 19.68 76.29 4.03
C PRO A 244 19.10 75.02 4.64
N LEU A 245 19.43 73.87 4.05
CA LEU A 245 19.12 72.54 4.56
C LEU A 245 19.42 72.47 6.07
N THR A 246 18.37 72.43 6.88
CA THR A 246 18.46 72.07 8.30
C THR A 246 19.11 70.69 8.40
N GLN A 247 20.19 70.60 9.17
CA GLN A 247 20.87 69.34 9.45
C GLN A 247 19.85 68.30 9.95
N PRO A 248 19.96 67.03 9.50
CA PRO A 248 19.04 65.98 9.92
C PRO A 248 19.05 65.84 11.45
N GLU A 249 17.86 65.77 12.04
CA GLU A 249 17.69 65.54 13.49
C GLU A 249 18.48 64.29 13.91
N PRO A 250 19.14 64.29 15.09
CA PRO A 250 20.01 63.19 15.54
C PRO A 250 19.31 61.81 15.53
N VAL A 251 17.99 61.77 15.74
CA VAL A 251 17.18 60.54 15.68
C VAL A 251 17.11 59.94 14.27
N SER A 252 17.15 60.77 13.22
CA SER A 252 17.16 60.29 11.83
C SER A 252 18.52 59.71 11.43
N ALA A 253 19.62 60.17 12.03
CA ALA A 253 20.94 59.59 11.83
C ALA A 253 21.08 58.21 12.51
N ASP A 254 20.52 58.04 13.71
CA ASP A 254 20.57 56.76 14.44
C ASP A 254 19.75 55.65 13.74
N ILE A 255 18.58 55.98 13.20
CA ILE A 255 17.76 55.01 12.44
C ILE A 255 18.47 54.60 11.15
N VAL A 256 19.10 55.56 10.45
CA VAL A 256 19.89 55.27 9.25
C VAL A 256 21.09 54.40 9.60
N ALA A 257 21.83 54.69 10.68
CA ALA A 257 22.94 53.86 11.14
C ALA A 257 22.50 52.44 11.54
N MET A 258 21.34 52.28 12.17
CA MET A 258 20.77 50.95 12.46
C MET A 258 20.40 50.18 11.20
N HIS A 259 19.85 50.85 10.18
CA HIS A 259 19.56 50.24 8.90
C HIS A 259 20.83 49.89 8.13
N GLU A 260 21.84 50.75 8.14
CA GLU A 260 23.17 50.49 7.54
C GLU A 260 23.83 49.28 8.20
N ALA A 261 23.82 49.19 9.54
CA ALA A 261 24.32 48.02 10.26
C ALA A 261 23.53 46.73 9.94
N ARG A 262 22.21 46.84 9.74
CA ARG A 262 21.37 45.69 9.33
C ARG A 262 21.67 45.27 7.90
N VAL A 263 21.88 46.23 6.99
CA VAL A 263 22.28 45.96 5.61
C VAL A 263 23.65 45.27 5.59
N GLU A 264 24.63 45.77 6.34
CA GLU A 264 25.97 45.15 6.42
C GLU A 264 25.91 43.71 6.97
N ALA A 265 25.07 43.46 7.99
CA ALA A 265 24.86 42.12 8.52
C ALA A 265 24.22 41.17 7.48
N LEU A 266 23.19 41.65 6.76
CA LEU A 266 22.56 40.87 5.68
C LEU A 266 23.50 40.64 4.50
N GLU A 267 24.36 41.60 4.16
CA GLU A 267 25.40 41.45 3.14
C GLU A 267 26.48 40.45 3.55
N LYS A 268 26.79 40.36 4.85
CA LYS A 268 27.66 39.32 5.39
C LYS A 268 27.00 37.94 5.29
N ASP A 269 25.75 37.80 5.73
CA ASP A 269 25.02 36.54 5.65
C ASP A 269 24.87 36.07 4.19
N LEU A 270 24.62 36.99 3.25
CA LEU A 270 24.58 36.69 1.81
C LEU A 270 25.93 36.21 1.27
N ARG A 271 27.05 36.78 1.75
CA ARG A 271 28.39 36.31 1.38
C ARG A 271 28.66 34.91 1.93
N ASP A 272 28.30 34.65 3.19
CA ASP A 272 28.51 33.35 3.83
C ASP A 272 27.68 32.25 3.16
N VAL A 273 26.42 32.53 2.81
CA VAL A 273 25.56 31.60 2.06
C VAL A 273 26.09 31.36 0.64
N ARG A 274 26.64 32.38 -0.03
CA ARG A 274 27.26 32.21 -1.35
C ARG A 274 28.49 31.32 -1.29
N MET A 275 29.40 31.55 -0.34
CA MET A 275 30.57 30.66 -0.15
C MET A 275 30.13 29.23 0.16
N ARG A 276 29.10 29.05 1.02
CA ARG A 276 28.54 27.73 1.31
C ARG A 276 27.98 27.03 0.07
N ASN A 277 27.32 27.78 -0.82
CA ASN A 277 26.82 27.23 -2.08
C ASN A 277 27.97 26.85 -3.02
N GLU A 278 29.01 27.69 -3.13
CA GLU A 278 30.21 27.38 -3.92
C GLU A 278 30.90 26.11 -3.40
N ASP A 279 31.04 25.97 -2.08
CA ASP A 279 31.59 24.76 -1.45
C ASP A 279 30.75 23.52 -1.80
N LEU A 280 29.42 23.61 -1.65
CA LEU A 280 28.51 22.50 -1.96
C LEU A 280 28.49 22.16 -3.46
N GLU A 281 28.58 23.15 -4.35
CA GLU A 281 28.70 22.95 -5.79
C GLU A 281 30.00 22.20 -6.12
N SER A 282 31.12 22.58 -5.50
CA SER A 282 32.39 21.86 -5.66
C SER A 282 32.32 20.42 -5.14
N GLU A 283 31.65 20.18 -4.00
CA GLU A 283 31.44 18.83 -3.45
C GLU A 283 30.61 17.97 -4.41
N VAL A 284 29.54 18.54 -4.96
CA VAL A 284 28.71 17.88 -5.98
C VAL A 284 29.53 17.53 -7.23
N GLU A 285 30.39 18.42 -7.71
CA GLU A 285 31.28 18.15 -8.86
C GLU A 285 32.27 17.01 -8.58
N THR A 286 32.85 16.97 -7.37
CA THR A 286 33.73 15.86 -6.98
C THR A 286 33.00 14.53 -6.91
N LEU A 287 31.78 14.51 -6.36
CA LEU A 287 30.95 13.30 -6.29
C LEU A 287 30.53 12.81 -7.69
N HIS A 288 30.18 13.72 -8.59
CA HIS A 288 29.88 13.36 -9.99
C HIS A 288 31.10 12.74 -10.69
N SER A 289 32.29 13.29 -10.46
CA SER A 289 33.54 12.74 -11.01
C SER A 289 33.83 11.33 -10.46
N GLN A 290 33.60 11.10 -9.16
CA GLN A 290 33.73 9.78 -8.55
C GLN A 290 32.72 8.78 -9.10
N LEU A 291 31.45 9.17 -9.25
CA LEU A 291 30.42 8.33 -9.85
C LEU A 291 30.78 7.96 -11.29
N SER A 292 31.23 8.92 -12.10
CA SER A 292 31.68 8.65 -13.47
C SER A 292 32.84 7.65 -13.52
N GLY A 293 33.81 7.75 -12.60
CA GLY A 293 34.90 6.77 -12.50
C GLY A 293 34.42 5.37 -12.13
N ARG A 294 33.45 5.26 -11.22
CA ARG A 294 32.83 3.98 -10.85
C ARG A 294 32.04 3.37 -12.01
N ASP A 295 31.28 4.18 -12.75
CA ASP A 295 30.50 3.72 -13.90
C ASP A 295 31.40 3.20 -15.03
N GLN A 296 32.53 3.87 -15.28
CA GLN A 296 33.53 3.38 -16.23
C GLN A 296 34.12 2.03 -15.81
N GLU A 297 34.42 1.86 -14.52
CA GLU A 297 34.93 0.59 -14.00
C GLU A 297 33.87 -0.52 -14.01
N ILE A 298 32.61 -0.20 -13.73
CA ILE A 298 31.49 -1.13 -13.86
C ILE A 298 31.36 -1.59 -15.32
N GLN A 299 31.46 -0.68 -16.30
CA GLN A 299 31.43 -1.04 -17.72
C GLN A 299 32.63 -1.92 -18.09
N ARG A 300 33.84 -1.57 -17.61
CA ARG A 300 35.06 -2.36 -17.86
C ARG A 300 34.94 -3.78 -17.31
N LEU A 301 34.49 -3.93 -16.06
CA LEU A 301 34.29 -5.22 -15.41
C LEU A 301 33.14 -6.00 -16.05
N GLY A 302 32.05 -5.32 -16.43
CA GLY A 302 30.93 -5.90 -17.16
C GLY A 302 31.38 -6.52 -18.49
N ALA A 303 32.16 -5.78 -19.28
CA ALA A 303 32.71 -6.30 -20.54
C ALA A 303 33.64 -7.51 -20.33
N GLN A 304 34.45 -7.52 -19.26
CA GLN A 304 35.29 -8.67 -18.92
C GLN A 304 34.48 -9.91 -18.53
N LEU A 305 33.37 -9.72 -17.80
CA LEU A 305 32.47 -10.81 -17.43
C LEU A 305 31.72 -11.39 -18.64
N GLU A 306 31.28 -10.55 -19.58
CA GLU A 306 30.66 -11.01 -20.83
C GLU A 306 31.63 -11.85 -21.67
N VAL A 307 32.89 -11.42 -21.78
CA VAL A 307 33.94 -12.20 -22.46
C VAL A 307 34.17 -13.53 -21.74
N ALA A 308 34.26 -13.54 -20.41
CA ALA A 308 34.43 -14.78 -19.63
C ALA A 308 33.24 -15.74 -19.78
N GLN A 309 32.00 -15.23 -19.81
CA GLN A 309 30.80 -16.04 -20.06
C GLN A 309 30.78 -16.60 -21.48
N SER A 310 31.17 -15.79 -22.48
CA SER A 310 31.23 -16.23 -23.87
C SER A 310 32.26 -17.35 -24.09
N GLN A 311 33.39 -17.33 -23.35
CA GLN A 311 34.42 -18.37 -23.43
C GLN A 311 34.00 -19.68 -22.75
N GLN A 312 33.16 -19.64 -21.71
CA GLN A 312 32.63 -20.85 -21.06
C GLN A 312 31.60 -21.61 -21.92
N LEU A 313 30.96 -20.94 -22.88
CA LEU A 313 29.93 -21.54 -23.75
C LEU A 313 30.49 -22.19 -25.02
N VAL A 314 31.80 -22.10 -25.30
CA VAL A 314 32.44 -22.56 -26.56
C VAL A 314 33.23 -23.88 -26.41
N HIS A 315 32.99 -24.68 -25.36
CA HIS A 315 33.42 -26.09 -25.35
C HIS A 315 32.25 -27.01 -25.72
N PRO A 316 32.03 -27.30 -27.02
CA PRO A 316 31.00 -28.25 -27.41
C PRO A 316 31.49 -29.68 -27.16
N VAL A 317 30.67 -30.38 -26.38
CA VAL A 317 30.42 -31.82 -26.47
C VAL A 317 30.24 -32.20 -27.95
N SER A 318 31.29 -32.74 -28.57
CA SER A 318 31.21 -33.32 -29.92
C SER A 318 32.21 -34.45 -30.08
N ARG A 319 31.88 -35.62 -29.51
CA ARG A 319 32.38 -36.89 -30.06
C ARG A 319 31.48 -38.08 -29.71
N ALA A 320 30.44 -38.28 -30.52
CA ALA A 320 29.83 -39.59 -30.71
C ALA A 320 29.10 -39.68 -32.06
N ARG A 321 29.80 -40.16 -33.11
CA ARG A 321 29.38 -41.22 -34.06
C ARG A 321 30.07 -41.10 -35.42
N SER A 322 30.96 -42.06 -35.69
CA SER A 322 31.13 -42.69 -37.01
C SER A 322 31.72 -44.09 -36.78
N PRO A 323 31.15 -45.16 -37.35
CA PRO A 323 31.73 -46.50 -37.33
C PRO A 323 32.46 -46.81 -38.66
N GLY A 324 33.66 -47.38 -38.56
CA GLY A 324 34.39 -48.00 -39.67
C GLY A 324 35.63 -48.77 -39.17
N PRO A 325 35.88 -50.03 -39.59
CA PRO A 325 37.05 -50.82 -39.18
C PRO A 325 38.06 -50.95 -40.35
N PRO A 326 39.18 -51.70 -40.21
CA PRO A 326 40.33 -51.44 -39.34
C PRO A 326 41.66 -51.46 -40.13
N SER A 327 42.71 -50.78 -39.66
CA SER A 327 44.08 -51.16 -40.02
C SER A 327 45.04 -50.70 -38.93
N GLY A 328 45.88 -51.63 -38.48
CA GLY A 328 46.69 -51.49 -37.29
C GLY A 328 47.93 -50.64 -37.48
N THR A 329 48.45 -50.14 -36.36
CA THR A 329 49.85 -50.29 -35.96
C THR A 329 49.96 -49.87 -34.49
N LYS A 330 50.73 -50.65 -33.76
CA LYS A 330 51.06 -50.51 -32.33
C LYS A 330 51.69 -49.14 -32.05
N THR A 331 51.20 -48.44 -31.03
CA THR A 331 52.07 -47.62 -30.17
C THR A 331 51.51 -47.65 -28.76
N GLU A 332 52.34 -48.14 -27.84
CA GLU A 332 52.10 -48.25 -26.41
C GLU A 332 52.23 -46.88 -25.73
N VAL A 333 51.40 -46.69 -24.69
CA VAL A 333 51.70 -45.96 -23.45
C VAL A 333 52.09 -44.48 -23.57
N GLU A 334 51.09 -43.62 -23.42
CA GLU A 334 51.17 -42.36 -22.65
C GLU A 334 49.74 -41.93 -22.30
N MET A 335 49.18 -42.54 -21.27
CA MET A 335 47.88 -42.21 -20.73
C MET A 335 48.05 -42.10 -19.23
N SER A 336 48.37 -40.90 -18.74
CA SER A 336 48.16 -40.40 -17.36
C SER A 336 48.90 -39.06 -17.20
N THR A 337 48.17 -37.96 -16.94
CA THR A 337 48.30 -37.15 -15.69
C THR A 337 47.42 -35.90 -15.69
N ASP A 338 46.98 -35.35 -16.83
CA ASP A 338 46.25 -34.06 -16.83
C ASP A 338 44.77 -34.16 -16.45
N THR A 339 44.08 -35.25 -16.78
CA THR A 339 42.65 -35.43 -16.45
C THR A 339 42.40 -35.62 -14.95
N THR A 340 43.40 -36.08 -14.20
CA THR A 340 43.32 -36.28 -12.74
C THR A 340 43.36 -34.98 -11.93
N LEU A 341 43.88 -33.87 -12.50
CA LEU A 341 43.93 -32.56 -11.84
C LEU A 341 42.72 -31.67 -12.14
N GLU A 342 42.02 -31.90 -13.26
CA GLU A 342 40.79 -31.17 -13.60
C GLU A 342 39.56 -31.64 -12.79
N LEU A 343 39.51 -32.92 -12.40
CA LEU A 343 38.46 -33.48 -11.55
C LEU A 343 38.29 -32.77 -10.19
N PRO A 344 39.36 -32.47 -9.42
CA PRO A 344 39.23 -31.70 -8.18
C PRO A 344 38.78 -30.25 -8.41
N ALA A 345 39.21 -29.60 -9.50
CA ALA A 345 38.77 -28.25 -9.85
C ALA A 345 37.29 -28.23 -10.27
N ALA A 346 36.86 -29.19 -11.09
CA ALA A 346 35.46 -29.39 -11.47
C ALA A 346 34.58 -29.71 -10.25
N ARG A 347 35.05 -30.55 -9.31
CA ARG A 347 34.34 -30.85 -8.06
C ARG A 347 34.18 -29.61 -7.17
N ARG A 348 35.22 -28.78 -7.04
CA ARG A 348 35.13 -27.50 -6.30
C ARG A 348 34.15 -26.54 -6.96
N ARG A 349 34.11 -26.52 -8.30
CA ARG A 349 33.16 -25.69 -9.06
C ARG A 349 31.72 -26.18 -8.92
N VAL A 350 31.51 -27.49 -8.96
CA VAL A 350 30.20 -28.13 -8.71
C VAL A 350 29.75 -27.82 -7.28
N ALA A 351 30.60 -27.99 -6.28
CA ALA A 351 30.26 -27.67 -4.89
C ALA A 351 29.89 -26.18 -4.70
N GLN A 352 30.60 -25.25 -5.35
CA GLN A 352 30.25 -23.82 -5.34
C GLN A 352 28.90 -23.53 -6.02
N LEU A 353 28.61 -24.20 -7.13
CA LEU A 353 27.34 -24.06 -7.83
C LEU A 353 26.20 -24.67 -7.03
N GLU A 354 26.43 -25.78 -6.33
CA GLU A 354 25.47 -26.39 -5.39
C GLU A 354 25.14 -25.42 -4.26
N THR A 355 26.14 -24.77 -3.64
CA THR A 355 25.88 -23.76 -2.59
C THR A 355 25.13 -22.54 -3.13
N GLN A 356 25.43 -22.11 -4.36
CA GLN A 356 24.69 -21.02 -5.00
C GLN A 356 23.25 -21.41 -5.34
N VAL A 357 23.03 -22.65 -5.79
CA VAL A 357 21.69 -23.16 -6.08
C VAL A 357 20.89 -23.29 -4.79
N GLU A 358 21.48 -23.78 -3.70
CA GLU A 358 20.83 -23.81 -2.37
C GLU A 358 20.44 -22.41 -1.91
N TYR A 359 21.34 -21.43 -2.01
CA TYR A 359 21.03 -20.04 -1.64
C TYR A 359 19.92 -19.44 -2.50
N LEU A 360 19.93 -19.72 -3.80
CA LEU A 360 18.87 -19.26 -4.71
C LEU A 360 17.54 -19.96 -4.45
N GLN A 361 17.55 -21.25 -4.09
CA GLN A 361 16.34 -21.98 -3.72
C GLN A 361 15.73 -21.44 -2.43
N GLU A 362 16.55 -21.23 -1.39
CA GLU A 362 16.11 -20.63 -0.12
C GLU A 362 15.54 -19.22 -0.34
N HIS A 363 16.22 -18.38 -1.13
CA HIS A 363 15.72 -17.05 -1.45
C HIS A 363 14.42 -17.07 -2.28
N VAL A 364 14.25 -18.04 -3.18
CA VAL A 364 13.01 -18.21 -3.94
C VAL A 364 11.88 -18.66 -3.01
N GLU A 365 12.13 -19.60 -2.10
CA GLU A 365 11.14 -20.02 -1.10
C GLU A 365 10.71 -18.86 -0.19
N ASP A 366 11.63 -18.00 0.22
CA ASP A 366 11.31 -16.83 1.04
C ASP A 366 10.53 -15.78 0.26
N LEU A 367 10.87 -15.53 -1.02
CA LEU A 367 10.07 -14.68 -1.90
C LEU A 367 8.66 -15.26 -2.13
N GLU A 368 8.51 -16.58 -2.27
CA GLU A 368 7.21 -17.23 -2.39
C GLU A 368 6.38 -17.09 -1.11
N LYS A 369 7.00 -17.19 0.08
CA LYS A 369 6.35 -16.93 1.36
C LYS A 369 5.93 -15.46 1.47
N GLU A 370 6.78 -14.52 1.10
CA GLU A 370 6.45 -13.08 1.08
C GLU A 370 5.30 -12.78 0.12
N LEU A 371 5.33 -13.33 -1.09
CA LEU A 371 4.22 -13.22 -2.05
C LEU A 371 2.93 -13.83 -1.50
N SER A 372 3.00 -14.97 -0.83
CA SER A 372 1.81 -15.62 -0.26
C SER A 372 1.21 -14.77 0.87
N THR A 373 2.03 -14.22 1.76
CA THR A 373 1.59 -13.37 2.87
C THR A 373 1.05 -12.02 2.37
N LEU A 374 1.70 -11.39 1.38
CA LEU A 374 1.19 -10.20 0.70
C LEU A 374 -0.16 -10.46 0.01
N SER A 375 -0.32 -11.62 -0.64
CA SER A 375 -1.57 -12.00 -1.30
C SER A 375 -2.71 -12.18 -0.29
N GLN A 376 -2.43 -12.81 0.85
CA GLN A 376 -3.39 -13.01 1.94
C GLN A 376 -3.77 -11.68 2.59
N SER A 377 -2.79 -10.81 2.87
CA SER A 377 -3.02 -9.46 3.40
C SER A 377 -3.86 -8.60 2.45
N ARG A 378 -3.58 -8.69 1.14
CA ARG A 378 -4.38 -8.02 0.10
C ARG A 378 -5.82 -8.55 0.05
N LEU A 379 -6.00 -9.86 0.16
CA LEU A 379 -7.33 -10.48 0.17
C LEU A 379 -8.13 -10.06 1.42
N ALA A 380 -7.48 -10.04 2.59
CA ALA A 380 -8.08 -9.58 3.84
C ALA A 380 -8.48 -8.09 3.78
N SER A 381 -7.61 -7.24 3.20
CA SER A 381 -7.90 -5.82 3.01
C SER A 381 -9.08 -5.59 2.06
N LEU A 382 -9.18 -6.36 0.97
CA LEU A 382 -10.32 -6.31 0.04
C LEU A 382 -11.61 -6.78 0.72
N SER A 383 -11.57 -7.86 1.50
CA SER A 383 -12.71 -8.35 2.27
C SER A 383 -13.19 -7.31 3.29
N ALA A 384 -12.27 -6.66 4.02
CA ALA A 384 -12.59 -5.59 4.95
C ALA A 384 -13.17 -4.35 4.25
N ALA A 385 -12.65 -3.99 3.08
CA ALA A 385 -13.20 -2.90 2.27
C ALA A 385 -14.61 -3.24 1.77
N GLN A 386 -14.85 -4.48 1.33
CA GLN A 386 -16.17 -4.96 0.91
C GLN A 386 -17.19 -4.95 2.06
N ALA A 387 -16.78 -5.37 3.26
CA ALA A 387 -17.63 -5.30 4.44
C ALA A 387 -18.02 -3.85 4.79
N ARG A 388 -17.06 -2.92 4.76
CA ARG A 388 -17.33 -1.49 4.99
C ARG A 388 -18.25 -0.89 3.92
N THR A 389 -18.11 -1.28 2.66
CA THR A 389 -19.03 -0.81 1.61
C THR A 389 -20.44 -1.34 1.83
N ALA A 390 -20.59 -2.60 2.26
CA ALA A 390 -21.90 -3.17 2.56
C ALA A 390 -22.57 -2.47 3.76
N GLU A 391 -21.81 -2.15 4.80
CA GLU A 391 -22.29 -1.39 5.96
C GLU A 391 -22.76 0.02 5.56
N LEU A 392 -21.98 0.73 4.75
CA LEU A 392 -22.35 2.05 4.22
C LEU A 392 -23.58 1.99 3.31
N GLU A 393 -23.75 0.93 2.52
CA GLU A 393 -24.95 0.72 1.71
C GLU A 393 -26.20 0.52 2.58
N GLU A 394 -26.06 -0.21 3.69
CA GLU A 394 -27.14 -0.40 4.66
C GLU A 394 -27.49 0.92 5.36
N ASP A 395 -26.51 1.69 5.81
CA ASP A 395 -26.71 3.02 6.40
C ASP A 395 -27.40 3.98 5.44
N LEU A 396 -26.97 3.99 4.18
CA LEU A 396 -27.60 4.79 3.12
C LEU A 396 -29.06 4.36 2.89
N ALA A 397 -29.37 3.07 3.01
CA ALA A 397 -30.74 2.57 2.93
C ALA A 397 -31.59 3.05 4.13
N ARG A 398 -31.04 3.02 5.35
CA ARG A 398 -31.73 3.54 6.56
C ARG A 398 -31.98 5.06 6.45
N GLU A 399 -31.02 5.82 5.94
CA GLU A 399 -31.19 7.27 5.71
C GLU A 399 -32.21 7.58 4.60
N ARG A 400 -32.26 6.78 3.53
CA ARG A 400 -33.31 6.89 2.51
C ARG A 400 -34.70 6.61 3.08
N GLU A 401 -34.82 5.68 4.01
CA GLU A 401 -36.09 5.40 4.70
C GLU A 401 -36.49 6.57 5.61
N ARG A 402 -35.55 7.11 6.40
CA ARG A 402 -35.77 8.29 7.26
C ARG A 402 -36.19 9.52 6.45
N THR A 403 -35.47 9.84 5.38
CA THR A 403 -35.81 10.95 4.49
C THR A 403 -37.17 10.74 3.82
N GLY A 404 -37.50 9.51 3.41
CA GLY A 404 -38.83 9.16 2.91
C GLY A 404 -39.95 9.36 3.94
N ALA A 405 -39.71 9.03 5.21
CA ALA A 405 -40.67 9.27 6.30
C ALA A 405 -40.85 10.77 6.57
N LEU A 406 -39.77 11.55 6.59
CA LEU A 406 -39.82 13.01 6.75
C LEU A 406 -40.57 13.68 5.59
N LEU A 407 -40.35 13.24 4.35
CA LEU A 407 -41.08 13.73 3.17
C LEU A 407 -42.59 13.48 3.28
N LYS A 408 -43.01 12.30 3.79
CA LYS A 408 -44.42 12.01 4.06
C LYS A 408 -45.00 12.95 5.12
N ASN A 409 -44.25 13.22 6.19
CA ASN A 409 -44.66 14.16 7.24
C ASN A 409 -44.77 15.60 6.70
N LEU A 410 -43.83 16.02 5.86
CA LEU A 410 -43.82 17.33 5.24
C LEU A 410 -45.00 17.50 4.28
N ASN A 411 -45.29 16.50 3.44
CA ASN A 411 -46.48 16.51 2.58
C ASN A 411 -47.79 16.56 3.39
N ARG A 412 -47.83 15.92 4.57
CA ARG A 412 -48.98 16.00 5.48
C ARG A 412 -49.13 17.39 6.08
N LEU A 413 -48.02 18.02 6.48
CA LEU A 413 -48.00 19.40 6.97
C LEU A 413 -48.39 20.39 5.88
N GLU A 414 -47.87 20.25 4.66
CA GLU A 414 -48.30 21.03 3.50
C GLU A 414 -49.79 20.85 3.20
N GLY A 415 -50.32 19.62 3.30
CA GLY A 415 -51.76 19.37 3.20
C GLY A 415 -52.57 20.16 4.22
N MET A 416 -52.16 20.11 5.49
CA MET A 416 -52.83 20.87 6.57
C MET A 416 -52.67 22.39 6.40
N VAL A 417 -51.52 22.88 5.92
CA VAL A 417 -51.29 24.30 5.64
C VAL A 417 -52.14 24.76 4.45
N ASN A 418 -52.28 23.94 3.41
CA ASN A 418 -53.15 24.22 2.28
C ASN A 418 -54.64 24.19 2.68
N GLU A 419 -55.03 23.31 3.61
CA GLU A 419 -56.36 23.33 4.22
C GLU A 419 -56.60 24.59 5.06
N MET A 420 -55.58 25.10 5.76
CA MET A 420 -55.66 26.37 6.49
C MET A 420 -55.64 27.59 5.56
N GLN A 421 -54.93 27.54 4.43
CA GLN A 421 -54.91 28.59 3.40
C GLN A 421 -56.18 28.59 2.53
N GLY A 422 -56.93 27.49 2.50
CA GLY A 422 -58.23 27.36 1.82
C GLY A 422 -59.39 28.14 2.45
N LEU A 423 -59.14 28.92 3.52
CA LEU A 423 -60.16 29.72 4.21
C LEU A 423 -60.06 31.25 3.94
N GLN A 424 -59.37 31.68 2.88
CA GLN A 424 -59.51 33.05 2.37
C GLN A 424 -60.43 33.10 1.14
N PRO A 425 -61.45 33.98 1.10
CA PRO A 425 -62.25 34.21 -0.09
C PRO A 425 -61.60 35.30 -0.94
N VAL A 426 -61.42 35.09 -2.26
CA VAL A 426 -61.59 36.10 -3.34
C VAL A 426 -61.43 35.39 -4.71
N ASP A 427 -62.28 35.83 -5.63
CA ASP A 427 -62.65 35.33 -6.96
C ASP A 427 -61.54 35.06 -8.01
N GLY A 428 -61.79 34.11 -8.93
CA GLY A 428 -61.05 34.03 -10.20
C GLY A 428 -61.31 32.76 -11.04
N LYS A 429 -61.89 32.93 -12.23
CA LYS A 429 -62.37 31.89 -13.18
C LYS A 429 -61.24 31.12 -13.91
N ARG A 430 -61.38 29.77 -14.00
CA ARG A 430 -61.19 28.78 -15.13
C ARG A 430 -59.96 28.88 -16.10
N PRO A 431 -59.69 27.86 -16.96
CA PRO A 431 -59.81 26.40 -16.84
C PRO A 431 -58.54 25.63 -17.33
N THR A 432 -58.66 24.30 -17.22
CA THR A 432 -57.77 23.21 -17.65
C THR A 432 -57.35 23.18 -19.12
N GLN A 433 -56.16 22.62 -19.42
CA GLN A 433 -55.89 21.89 -20.69
C GLN A 433 -54.61 21.02 -20.63
N LYS A 434 -54.77 19.72 -20.89
CA LYS A 434 -53.72 18.82 -21.43
C LYS A 434 -53.63 19.05 -22.94
N PRO A 435 -52.49 18.78 -23.60
CA PRO A 435 -52.51 17.62 -24.50
C PRO A 435 -51.19 16.84 -24.65
N LYS A 436 -51.38 15.59 -25.12
CA LYS A 436 -50.40 14.63 -25.66
C LYS A 436 -50.01 15.04 -27.10
N GLN A 437 -48.83 14.63 -27.60
CA GLN A 437 -48.66 13.74 -28.79
C GLN A 437 -47.26 13.75 -29.45
N LYS A 438 -46.78 12.52 -29.73
CA LYS A 438 -46.19 11.99 -30.98
C LYS A 438 -44.71 12.25 -31.35
N MET A 439 -44.07 11.12 -31.69
CA MET A 439 -42.75 10.91 -32.32
C MET A 439 -42.68 11.49 -33.76
N PRO A 440 -41.49 11.57 -34.39
CA PRO A 440 -41.01 10.41 -35.17
C PRO A 440 -39.49 10.17 -35.22
N VAL A 441 -39.21 8.92 -35.59
CA VAL A 441 -37.97 8.25 -36.00
C VAL A 441 -37.22 8.98 -37.14
N LYS A 442 -35.88 8.96 -37.10
CA LYS A 442 -35.01 8.88 -38.30
C LYS A 442 -33.72 8.10 -38.00
N GLN A 443 -33.32 7.33 -39.00
CA GLN A 443 -32.37 6.22 -39.00
C GLN A 443 -30.89 6.64 -38.97
N SER A 444 -30.07 5.74 -38.40
CA SER A 444 -28.64 5.41 -38.59
C SER A 444 -27.76 6.23 -39.57
N PRO A 445 -26.45 6.37 -39.33
CA PRO A 445 -25.54 5.25 -39.61
C PRO A 445 -24.49 4.95 -38.53
N VAL A 446 -24.05 3.70 -38.59
CA VAL A 446 -22.89 3.09 -37.94
C VAL A 446 -21.60 3.74 -38.44
N GLY A 447 -20.64 3.92 -37.53
CA GLY A 447 -19.24 4.31 -37.81
C GLY A 447 -18.48 4.40 -36.48
N THR A 448 -18.06 3.26 -35.93
CA THR A 448 -16.66 2.80 -35.89
C THR A 448 -15.74 3.59 -34.93
N LEU A 449 -14.89 2.81 -34.26
CA LEU A 449 -13.61 3.16 -33.62
C LEU A 449 -13.63 3.49 -32.13
N ASP A 450 -13.25 2.47 -31.35
CA ASP A 450 -12.03 2.49 -30.53
C ASP A 450 -11.35 3.86 -30.48
N LYS A 451 -11.53 4.57 -29.37
CA LYS A 451 -10.61 5.63 -28.97
C LYS A 451 -10.21 5.40 -27.52
N SER A 452 -8.95 5.04 -27.38
CA SER A 452 -8.21 4.87 -26.13
C SER A 452 -8.54 5.98 -25.11
N PRO A 453 -8.61 5.66 -23.80
CA PRO A 453 -8.88 6.62 -22.72
C PRO A 453 -7.98 7.86 -22.74
N ALA A 454 -6.79 7.79 -23.36
CA ALA A 454 -5.89 8.92 -23.55
C ALA A 454 -6.46 10.06 -24.41
N ALA A 455 -7.35 9.76 -25.38
CA ALA A 455 -7.97 10.79 -26.22
C ALA A 455 -9.04 11.60 -25.45
N LYS A 456 -9.78 10.95 -24.55
CA LYS A 456 -10.75 11.61 -23.66
C LYS A 456 -10.05 12.48 -22.61
N ILE A 457 -8.91 12.03 -22.09
CA ILE A 457 -8.11 12.84 -21.13
C ILE A 457 -7.60 14.12 -21.79
N LYS A 458 -7.04 14.05 -23.01
CA LYS A 458 -6.61 15.24 -23.75
C LYS A 458 -7.75 16.20 -24.11
N GLU A 459 -8.96 15.69 -24.34
CA GLU A 459 -10.13 16.51 -24.60
C GLU A 459 -10.63 17.21 -23.31
N LEU A 460 -10.56 16.53 -22.17
CA LEU A 460 -10.88 17.10 -20.86
C LEU A 460 -9.85 18.15 -20.43
N GLU A 461 -8.55 17.92 -20.68
CA GLU A 461 -7.50 18.92 -20.42
C GLU A 461 -7.71 20.20 -21.25
N LYS A 462 -8.13 20.08 -22.52
CA LYS A 462 -8.47 21.24 -23.35
C LYS A 462 -9.70 21.98 -22.82
N LYS A 463 -10.71 21.26 -22.32
CA LYS A 463 -11.90 21.86 -21.72
C LYS A 463 -11.58 22.57 -20.40
N ILE A 464 -10.70 22.00 -19.58
CA ILE A 464 -10.24 22.65 -18.33
C ILE A 464 -9.50 23.95 -18.65
N LYS A 465 -8.56 23.94 -19.59
CA LYS A 465 -7.85 25.17 -20.02
C LYS A 465 -8.78 26.24 -20.59
N GLN A 466 -9.83 25.82 -21.32
CA GLN A 466 -10.83 26.75 -21.82
C GLN A 466 -11.67 27.35 -20.67
N LEU A 467 -12.08 26.53 -19.69
CA LEU A 467 -12.83 27.00 -18.53
C LEU A 467 -12.00 27.93 -17.62
N GLU A 468 -10.70 27.69 -17.48
CA GLU A 468 -9.78 28.58 -16.76
C GLU A 468 -9.69 29.95 -17.43
N LYS A 469 -9.64 29.98 -18.76
CA LYS A 469 -9.64 31.22 -19.53
C LYS A 469 -10.97 31.98 -19.39
N ASP A 470 -12.09 31.28 -19.49
CA ASP A 470 -13.42 31.87 -19.36
C ASP A 470 -13.65 32.42 -17.92
N LEU A 471 -13.11 31.75 -16.90
CA LEU A 471 -13.15 32.22 -15.51
C LEU A 471 -12.35 33.51 -15.31
N LEU A 472 -11.15 33.60 -15.91
CA LEU A 472 -10.32 34.79 -15.86
C LEU A 472 -10.99 35.99 -16.56
N GLU A 473 -11.64 35.75 -17.70
CA GLU A 473 -12.40 36.76 -18.43
C GLU A 473 -13.64 37.23 -17.62
N ALA A 474 -14.33 36.31 -16.95
CA ALA A 474 -15.45 36.63 -16.05
C ALA A 474 -15.01 37.44 -14.82
N GLN A 475 -13.85 37.12 -14.23
CA GLN A 475 -13.27 37.91 -13.14
C GLN A 475 -12.93 39.33 -13.58
N LYS A 476 -12.31 39.49 -14.75
CA LYS A 476 -12.00 40.81 -15.31
C LYS A 476 -13.26 41.64 -15.59
N HIS A 477 -14.32 41.01 -16.09
CA HIS A 477 -15.61 41.67 -16.26
C HIS A 477 -16.26 42.08 -14.92
N MET A 478 -16.10 41.26 -13.88
CA MET A 478 -16.61 41.59 -12.54
C MET A 478 -15.87 42.79 -11.94
N GLU A 479 -14.54 42.85 -12.09
CA GLU A 479 -13.70 43.99 -11.68
C GLU A 479 -14.14 45.29 -12.37
N GLN A 480 -14.37 45.22 -13.69
CA GLN A 480 -14.86 46.35 -14.48
C GLN A 480 -16.26 46.80 -14.02
N MET A 481 -17.16 45.86 -13.73
CA MET A 481 -18.50 46.17 -13.23
C MET A 481 -18.46 46.81 -11.84
N LYS A 482 -17.56 46.36 -10.95
CA LYS A 482 -17.33 47.00 -9.64
C LYS A 482 -16.87 48.45 -9.77
N GLY A 483 -15.93 48.73 -10.67
CA GLY A 483 -15.48 50.10 -10.94
C GLY A 483 -16.59 51.01 -11.48
N VAL A 484 -17.48 50.46 -12.32
CA VAL A 484 -18.66 51.21 -12.82
C VAL A 484 -19.68 51.47 -11.71
N THR A 485 -19.93 50.52 -10.80
CA THR A 485 -20.82 50.73 -9.66
C THR A 485 -20.28 51.79 -8.70
N GLU A 486 -18.98 51.75 -8.38
CA GLU A 486 -18.34 52.75 -7.51
C GLU A 486 -18.31 54.16 -8.14
N ALA A 487 -18.26 54.25 -9.47
CA ALA A 487 -18.41 55.53 -10.17
C ALA A 487 -19.85 56.06 -10.07
N LYS A 488 -20.85 55.20 -10.26
CA LYS A 488 -22.26 55.59 -10.13
C LYS A 488 -22.65 55.96 -8.70
N ASP A 489 -22.11 55.29 -7.69
CA ASP A 489 -22.35 55.63 -6.29
C ASP A 489 -21.79 57.03 -5.93
N ARG A 490 -20.63 57.39 -6.50
CA ARG A 490 -20.07 58.75 -6.36
C ARG A 490 -20.94 59.81 -7.02
N ASP A 491 -21.49 59.51 -8.20
CA ASP A 491 -22.40 60.43 -8.89
C ASP A 491 -23.76 60.55 -8.18
N LEU A 492 -24.28 59.46 -7.61
CA LEU A 492 -25.49 59.47 -6.78
C LEU A 492 -25.30 60.37 -5.55
N LEU A 493 -24.16 60.27 -4.87
CA LEU A 493 -23.83 61.10 -3.71
C LEU A 493 -23.76 62.60 -4.08
N ARG A 494 -23.15 62.91 -5.24
CA ARG A 494 -23.10 64.28 -5.76
C ARG A 494 -24.49 64.84 -6.07
N LEU A 495 -25.35 64.04 -6.72
CA LEU A 495 -26.73 64.43 -7.03
C LEU A 495 -27.58 64.62 -5.77
N GLN A 496 -27.44 63.75 -4.76
CA GLN A 496 -28.10 63.92 -3.47
C GLN A 496 -27.67 65.20 -2.75
N THR A 497 -26.38 65.56 -2.84
CA THR A 497 -25.86 66.81 -2.26
C THR A 497 -26.40 68.03 -2.99
N ALA A 498 -26.46 67.99 -4.33
CA ALA A 498 -27.05 69.05 -5.14
C ALA A 498 -28.56 69.21 -4.86
N LEU A 499 -29.29 68.11 -4.67
CA LEU A 499 -30.71 68.17 -4.31
C LEU A 499 -30.94 68.76 -2.91
N ALA A 500 -30.09 68.43 -1.94
CA ALA A 500 -30.17 69.03 -0.62
C ALA A 500 -29.94 70.56 -0.70
N GLN A 501 -29.00 71.01 -1.53
CA GLN A 501 -28.75 72.42 -1.76
C GLN A 501 -29.94 73.12 -2.45
N THR A 502 -30.54 72.53 -3.49
CA THR A 502 -31.71 73.12 -4.15
C THR A 502 -32.94 73.15 -3.25
N ASN A 503 -33.14 72.17 -2.36
CA ASN A 503 -34.22 72.19 -1.38
C ASN A 503 -34.05 73.29 -0.31
N ILE A 504 -32.80 73.57 0.09
CA ILE A 504 -32.48 74.70 0.98
C ILE A 504 -32.79 76.02 0.27
N GLU A 505 -32.37 76.17 -0.99
CA GLU A 505 -32.61 77.36 -1.79
C GLU A 505 -34.12 77.58 -2.06
N MET A 506 -34.85 76.52 -2.36
CA MET A 506 -36.31 76.56 -2.58
C MET A 506 -37.05 76.95 -1.30
N SER A 507 -36.61 76.46 -0.14
CA SER A 507 -37.16 76.84 1.16
C SER A 507 -36.87 78.31 1.49
N ARG A 508 -35.67 78.81 1.13
CA ARG A 508 -35.31 80.23 1.24
C ARG A 508 -36.17 81.13 0.35
N LEU A 509 -36.37 80.76 -0.92
CA LEU A 509 -37.20 81.53 -1.87
C LEU A 509 -38.69 81.53 -1.47
N LEU A 510 -39.20 80.44 -0.91
CA LEU A 510 -40.56 80.39 -0.35
C LEU A 510 -40.70 81.30 0.89
N GLN A 511 -39.65 81.42 1.69
CA GLN A 511 -39.60 82.33 2.84
C GLN A 511 -39.50 83.81 2.41
N GLU A 512 -38.76 84.12 1.34
CA GLU A 512 -38.72 85.45 0.71
C GLU A 512 -40.06 85.84 0.06
N ARG A 513 -40.76 84.88 -0.56
CA ARG A 513 -42.11 85.10 -1.11
C ARG A 513 -43.15 85.32 -0.02
N ALA A 514 -43.08 84.61 1.10
CA ALA A 514 -43.95 84.86 2.25
C ALA A 514 -43.77 86.28 2.82
N ALA A 515 -42.57 86.86 2.71
CA ALA A 515 -42.29 88.26 3.06
C ALA A 515 -42.78 89.28 2.01
N ALA A 516 -42.95 88.88 0.75
CA ALA A 516 -43.34 89.75 -0.36
C ALA A 516 -44.86 89.86 -0.61
N VAL A 517 -45.70 89.06 0.06
CA VAL A 517 -47.18 89.04 -0.14
C VAL A 517 -47.90 90.17 0.63
N SER A 518 -47.27 91.33 0.77
CA SER A 518 -47.87 92.56 1.35
C SER A 518 -48.11 93.68 0.33
N GLY A 519 -47.96 93.44 -0.97
CA GLY A 519 -48.15 94.46 -2.02
C GLY A 519 -48.92 93.91 -3.22
N ASP A 520 -50.10 94.47 -3.45
CA ASP A 520 -50.97 94.20 -4.60
C ASP A 520 -50.36 94.72 -5.92
N GLY A 521 -50.47 93.91 -7.00
CA GLY A 521 -50.79 94.49 -8.31
C GLY A 521 -49.88 94.27 -9.53
N GLU A 522 -49.30 93.09 -9.80
CA GLU A 522 -48.82 92.72 -11.16
C GLU A 522 -49.07 91.24 -11.49
N SER A 523 -50.26 90.91 -12.02
CA SER A 523 -50.85 89.56 -11.84
C SER A 523 -51.03 88.68 -13.09
N ARG A 524 -50.24 88.85 -14.16
CA ARG A 524 -50.29 87.90 -15.30
C ARG A 524 -48.93 87.36 -15.74
N ASP A 525 -47.89 88.18 -15.86
CA ASP A 525 -46.58 87.71 -16.30
C ASP A 525 -45.80 87.02 -15.17
N ILE A 526 -45.95 87.48 -13.92
CA ILE A 526 -45.43 86.79 -12.73
C ILE A 526 -46.14 85.44 -12.53
N ARG A 527 -47.44 85.36 -12.87
CA ARG A 527 -48.22 84.12 -12.75
C ARG A 527 -47.80 83.09 -13.81
N ARG A 528 -47.56 83.51 -15.06
CA ARG A 528 -47.00 82.64 -16.12
C ARG A 528 -45.56 82.21 -15.81
N ALA A 529 -44.71 83.11 -15.32
CA ALA A 529 -43.35 82.76 -14.92
C ALA A 529 -43.35 81.77 -13.74
N ALA A 530 -44.26 81.93 -12.77
CA ALA A 530 -44.43 80.99 -11.67
C ALA A 530 -45.01 79.64 -12.13
N GLU A 531 -45.93 79.62 -13.10
CA GLU A 531 -46.46 78.39 -13.70
C GLU A 531 -45.40 77.65 -14.53
N GLU A 532 -44.54 78.35 -15.27
CA GLU A 532 -43.40 77.74 -15.97
C GLU A 532 -42.34 77.21 -15.01
N GLN A 533 -42.07 77.92 -13.91
CA GLN A 533 -41.19 77.41 -12.85
C GLN A 533 -41.79 76.18 -12.19
N LEU A 534 -43.09 76.16 -11.91
CA LEU A 534 -43.78 75.00 -11.36
C LEU A 534 -43.64 73.79 -12.31
N ARG A 535 -43.88 73.99 -13.61
CA ARG A 535 -43.74 72.92 -14.61
C ARG A 535 -42.30 72.37 -14.68
N ARG A 536 -41.29 73.23 -14.58
CA ARG A 536 -39.88 72.80 -14.53
C ARG A 536 -39.59 71.98 -13.27
N THR A 537 -40.07 72.42 -12.11
CA THR A 537 -39.90 71.67 -10.86
C THR A 537 -40.66 70.34 -10.85
N GLU A 538 -41.83 70.26 -11.50
CA GLU A 538 -42.60 69.02 -11.66
C GLU A 538 -41.89 68.04 -12.59
N GLU A 539 -41.34 68.52 -13.71
CA GLU A 539 -40.52 67.70 -14.62
C GLU A 539 -39.24 67.19 -13.92
N GLU A 540 -38.61 68.00 -13.08
CA GLU A 540 -37.46 67.59 -12.26
C GLU A 540 -37.85 66.57 -11.18
N LEU A 541 -39.02 66.73 -10.55
CA LEU A 541 -39.56 65.78 -9.57
C LEU A 541 -39.84 64.41 -10.20
N GLU A 542 -40.38 64.36 -11.42
CA GLU A 542 -40.61 63.10 -12.13
C GLU A 542 -39.31 62.44 -12.60
N ARG A 543 -38.30 63.23 -13.03
CA ARG A 543 -36.95 62.71 -13.28
C ARG A 543 -36.33 62.12 -12.01
N MET A 544 -36.49 62.79 -10.89
CA MET A 544 -36.03 62.32 -9.59
C MET A 544 -36.73 61.02 -9.16
N LYS A 545 -38.05 60.92 -9.30
CA LYS A 545 -38.80 59.69 -8.98
C LYS A 545 -38.36 58.51 -9.85
N SER A 546 -38.15 58.73 -11.15
CA SER A 546 -37.65 57.66 -12.04
C SER A 546 -36.22 57.22 -11.69
N GLN A 547 -35.35 58.13 -11.23
CA GLN A 547 -34.03 57.79 -10.69
C GLN A 547 -34.12 56.98 -9.39
N VAL A 548 -35.02 57.34 -8.47
CA VAL A 548 -35.25 56.58 -7.23
C VAL A 548 -35.76 55.17 -7.54
N ALA A 549 -36.72 55.03 -8.46
CA ALA A 549 -37.22 53.71 -8.88
C ALA A 549 -36.12 52.84 -9.50
N SER A 550 -35.20 53.43 -10.27
CA SER A 550 -34.03 52.72 -10.79
C SER A 550 -33.05 52.30 -9.68
N ALA A 551 -32.88 53.12 -8.64
CA ALA A 551 -32.02 52.80 -7.50
C ALA A 551 -32.63 51.67 -6.64
N ASP A 552 -33.94 51.63 -6.48
CA ASP A 552 -34.65 50.55 -5.77
C ASP A 552 -34.52 49.22 -6.53
N LEU A 553 -34.58 49.24 -7.86
CA LEU A 553 -34.34 48.02 -8.66
C LEU A 553 -32.92 47.46 -8.45
N LEU A 554 -31.91 48.34 -8.42
CA LEU A 554 -30.52 47.95 -8.16
C LEU A 554 -30.31 47.45 -6.73
N ARG A 555 -31.04 47.99 -5.74
CA ARG A 555 -31.04 47.47 -4.36
C ARG A 555 -31.56 46.04 -4.28
N VAL A 556 -32.67 45.74 -4.96
CA VAL A 556 -33.22 44.38 -5.00
C VAL A 556 -32.24 43.40 -5.66
N GLU A 557 -31.56 43.81 -6.74
CA GLU A 557 -30.52 42.99 -7.36
C GLU A 557 -29.31 42.77 -6.43
N LEU A 558 -28.89 43.79 -5.68
CA LEU A 558 -27.81 43.69 -4.71
C LEU A 558 -28.18 42.75 -3.55
N GLU A 559 -29.41 42.84 -3.04
CA GLU A 559 -29.93 41.93 -2.01
C GLU A 559 -29.96 40.49 -2.51
N ALA A 560 -30.43 40.24 -3.74
CA ALA A 560 -30.43 38.92 -4.35
C ALA A 560 -29.00 38.35 -4.52
N ARG A 561 -28.04 39.19 -4.94
CA ARG A 561 -26.62 38.80 -5.00
C ARG A 561 -26.04 38.52 -3.62
N SER A 562 -26.39 39.32 -2.60
CA SER A 562 -25.96 39.09 -1.22
C SER A 562 -26.50 37.78 -0.64
N ALA A 563 -27.72 37.39 -1.03
CA ALA A 563 -28.32 36.12 -0.64
C ALA A 563 -27.61 34.94 -1.33
N ALA A 564 -27.23 35.10 -2.60
CA ALA A 564 -26.43 34.10 -3.31
C ALA A 564 -25.03 33.93 -2.69
N VAL A 565 -24.36 35.02 -2.29
CA VAL A 565 -23.07 34.97 -1.58
C VAL A 565 -23.20 34.21 -0.26
N ARG A 566 -24.22 34.52 0.55
CA ARG A 566 -24.49 33.79 1.81
C ARG A 566 -24.74 32.30 1.59
N SER A 567 -25.42 31.93 0.51
CA SER A 567 -25.59 30.52 0.15
C SER A 567 -24.27 29.85 -0.18
N LEU A 568 -23.37 30.53 -0.89
CA LEU A 568 -22.05 30.00 -1.22
C LEU A 568 -21.16 29.88 0.03
N GLU A 569 -21.19 30.86 0.93
CA GLU A 569 -20.48 30.83 2.21
C GLU A 569 -20.90 29.61 3.05
N ASN A 570 -22.20 29.31 3.12
CA ASN A 570 -22.70 28.13 3.80
C ASN A 570 -22.16 26.83 3.17
N THR A 571 -22.14 26.74 1.84
CA THR A 571 -21.58 25.56 1.16
C THR A 571 -20.07 25.42 1.39
N VAL A 572 -19.32 26.53 1.45
CA VAL A 572 -17.88 26.50 1.76
C VAL A 572 -17.66 26.01 3.19
N ALA A 573 -18.43 26.52 4.15
CA ALA A 573 -18.37 26.07 5.54
C ALA A 573 -18.69 24.57 5.69
N GLU A 574 -19.67 24.05 4.94
CA GLU A 574 -19.97 22.61 4.89
C GLU A 574 -18.80 21.79 4.33
N GLN A 575 -18.17 22.25 3.23
CA GLN A 575 -17.00 21.57 2.67
C GLN A 575 -15.81 21.61 3.63
N GLU A 576 -15.55 22.74 4.30
CA GLU A 576 -14.51 22.84 5.32
C GLU A 576 -14.77 21.88 6.49
N GLY A 577 -16.01 21.75 6.95
CA GLY A 577 -16.40 20.78 7.97
C GLY A 577 -16.22 19.33 7.52
N ARG A 578 -16.37 19.04 6.22
CA ARG A 578 -16.07 17.71 5.65
C ARG A 578 -14.57 17.45 5.58
N ILE A 579 -13.78 18.44 5.17
CA ILE A 579 -12.31 18.35 5.12
C ILE A 579 -11.76 18.07 6.52
N ARG A 580 -12.22 18.79 7.55
CA ARG A 580 -11.79 18.55 8.94
C ARG A 580 -12.08 17.12 9.40
N ARG A 581 -13.29 16.61 9.12
CA ARG A 581 -13.65 15.22 9.46
C ARG A 581 -12.75 14.21 8.78
N LEU A 582 -12.48 14.39 7.48
CA LEU A 582 -11.56 13.51 6.74
C LEU A 582 -10.12 13.60 7.28
N GLN A 583 -9.66 14.78 7.67
CA GLN A 583 -8.33 14.95 8.30
C GLN A 583 -8.25 14.22 9.64
N GLU A 584 -9.28 14.26 10.48
CA GLU A 584 -9.31 13.51 11.73
C GLU A 584 -9.35 11.99 11.49
N GLU A 585 -10.09 11.52 10.47
CA GLU A 585 -10.11 10.11 10.08
C GLU A 585 -8.74 9.62 9.60
N VAL A 586 -8.03 10.44 8.81
CA VAL A 586 -6.66 10.16 8.36
C VAL A 586 -5.72 10.07 9.57
N GLN A 587 -5.74 11.03 10.49
CA GLN A 587 -4.91 10.96 11.70
C GLN A 587 -5.24 9.76 12.60
N ARG A 588 -6.52 9.37 12.71
CA ARG A 588 -6.90 8.15 13.44
C ARG A 588 -6.33 6.90 12.77
N ARG A 589 -6.32 6.84 11.43
CA ARG A 589 -5.70 5.74 10.68
C ARG A 589 -4.20 5.71 10.83
N GLU A 590 -3.52 6.85 10.74
CA GLU A 590 -2.05 6.95 10.93
C GLU A 590 -1.64 6.46 12.33
N ARG A 591 -2.39 6.83 13.38
CA ARG A 591 -2.15 6.30 14.74
C ARG A 591 -2.40 4.79 14.82
N GLY A 592 -3.44 4.30 14.14
CA GLY A 592 -3.73 2.86 14.04
C GLY A 592 -2.61 2.09 13.33
N GLU A 593 -2.08 2.63 12.24
CA GLU A 593 -0.95 2.06 11.49
C GLU A 593 0.34 2.08 12.32
N SER A 594 0.60 3.15 13.07
CA SER A 594 1.75 3.21 13.98
C SER A 594 1.67 2.14 15.07
N ASN A 595 0.49 1.90 15.64
CA ASN A 595 0.29 0.86 16.65
C ASN A 595 0.43 -0.54 16.04
N ALA A 596 -0.15 -0.78 14.86
CA ALA A 596 -0.03 -2.05 14.16
C ALA A 596 1.43 -2.36 13.77
N ASN A 597 2.21 -1.34 13.39
CA ASN A 597 3.65 -1.48 13.12
C ASN A 597 4.44 -1.84 14.38
N PHE A 598 4.08 -1.27 15.54
CA PHE A 598 4.69 -1.61 16.81
C PHE A 598 4.39 -3.08 17.20
N ASP A 599 3.15 -3.52 17.04
CA ASP A 599 2.76 -4.91 17.30
C ASP A 599 3.46 -5.89 16.33
N ALA A 600 3.59 -5.51 15.05
CA ALA A 600 4.31 -6.31 14.06
C ALA A 600 5.80 -6.44 14.40
N GLN A 601 6.45 -5.37 14.88
CA GLN A 601 7.84 -5.42 15.33
C GLN A 601 8.00 -6.34 16.55
N LYS A 602 7.08 -6.26 17.52
CA LYS A 602 7.08 -7.15 18.69
C LYS A 602 6.93 -8.62 18.29
N LEU A 603 6.03 -8.94 17.37
CA LEU A 603 5.85 -10.29 16.81
C LEU A 603 7.11 -10.77 16.09
N GLN A 604 7.81 -9.89 15.36
CA GLN A 604 9.09 -10.24 14.73
C GLN A 604 10.17 -10.57 15.76
N GLU A 605 10.26 -9.81 16.85
CA GLU A 605 11.19 -10.11 17.96
C GLU A 605 10.89 -11.47 18.60
N GLU A 606 9.61 -11.77 18.87
CA GLU A 606 9.18 -13.06 19.43
C GLU A 606 9.51 -14.22 18.47
N LEU A 607 9.29 -14.05 17.16
CA LEU A 607 9.67 -15.05 16.16
C LEU A 607 11.19 -15.27 16.06
N LEU A 608 12.01 -14.24 16.30
CA LEU A 608 13.46 -14.39 16.35
C LEU A 608 13.90 -15.20 17.58
N VAL A 609 13.26 -14.97 18.73
CA VAL A 609 13.51 -15.75 19.95
C VAL A 609 13.15 -17.22 19.73
N ILE A 610 11.95 -17.50 19.19
CA ILE A 610 11.49 -18.87 18.91
C ILE A 610 12.44 -19.57 17.91
N ARG A 611 12.94 -18.85 16.89
CA ARG A 611 13.93 -19.42 15.96
C ARG A 611 15.22 -19.81 16.66
N ARG A 612 15.74 -18.97 17.54
CA ARG A 612 16.94 -19.29 18.35
C ARG A 612 16.70 -20.52 19.23
N GLU A 613 15.56 -20.57 19.93
CA GLU A 613 15.20 -21.72 20.77
C GLU A 613 15.09 -23.01 19.95
N ARG A 614 14.50 -22.96 18.77
CA ARG A 614 14.45 -24.10 17.83
C ARG A 614 15.85 -24.54 17.43
N ASP A 615 16.72 -23.60 17.07
CA ASP A 615 18.08 -23.90 16.60
C ASP A 615 18.93 -24.50 17.74
N ASP A 616 18.77 -24.00 18.96
CA ASP A 616 19.40 -24.58 20.16
C ASP A 616 18.90 -26.01 20.43
N MET A 617 17.60 -26.26 20.26
CA MET A 617 17.01 -27.60 20.39
C MET A 617 17.49 -28.56 19.30
N LEU A 618 17.62 -28.09 18.05
CA LEU A 618 18.20 -28.89 16.95
C LEU A 618 19.66 -29.23 17.22
N ALA A 619 20.46 -28.28 17.71
CA ALA A 619 21.83 -28.53 18.10
C ALA A 619 21.93 -29.54 19.26
N ALA A 620 21.01 -29.50 20.22
CA ALA A 620 20.92 -30.49 21.28
C ALA A 620 20.58 -31.89 20.73
N LEU A 621 19.63 -31.99 19.80
CA LEU A 621 19.27 -33.26 19.15
C LEU A 621 20.44 -33.86 18.37
N GLN A 622 21.19 -33.06 17.61
CA GLN A 622 22.39 -33.53 16.90
C GLN A 622 23.46 -34.08 17.87
N ARG A 623 23.62 -33.47 19.05
CA ARG A 623 24.52 -34.01 20.09
C ARG A 623 24.02 -35.36 20.62
N PHE A 624 22.72 -35.50 20.85
CA PHE A 624 22.13 -36.78 21.26
C PHE A 624 22.28 -37.85 20.19
N GLU A 625 22.07 -37.52 18.91
CA GLU A 625 22.32 -38.44 17.79
C GLU A 625 23.79 -38.88 17.77
N GLY A 626 24.73 -37.95 17.95
CA GLY A 626 26.16 -38.26 18.10
C GLY A 626 26.42 -39.26 19.23
N GLN A 627 25.88 -39.01 20.42
CA GLN A 627 26.00 -39.93 21.56
C GLN A 627 25.39 -41.31 21.28
N ILE A 628 24.26 -41.39 20.57
CA ILE A 628 23.66 -42.66 20.17
C ILE A 628 24.56 -43.41 19.19
N THR A 629 25.16 -42.71 18.23
CA THR A 629 26.12 -43.35 17.30
C THR A 629 27.35 -43.88 18.02
N GLU A 630 27.91 -43.12 18.97
CA GLU A 630 29.03 -43.58 19.81
C GLU A 630 28.64 -44.78 20.67
N LEU A 631 27.43 -44.80 21.24
CA LEU A 631 26.93 -45.97 21.98
C LEU A 631 26.77 -47.19 21.06
N HIS A 632 26.34 -47.00 19.82
CA HIS A 632 26.22 -48.07 18.85
C HIS A 632 27.58 -48.67 18.50
N THR A 633 28.59 -47.84 18.23
CA THR A 633 29.94 -48.33 17.94
C THR A 633 30.54 -49.09 19.13
N HIS A 634 30.37 -48.60 20.36
CA HIS A 634 30.81 -49.33 21.55
C HIS A 634 30.07 -50.67 21.72
N ALA A 635 28.78 -50.73 21.40
CA ALA A 635 28.02 -51.98 21.46
C ALA A 635 28.48 -52.99 20.39
N GLU A 636 28.85 -52.52 19.20
CA GLU A 636 29.46 -53.34 18.14
C GLU A 636 30.84 -53.87 18.56
N GLU A 637 31.69 -53.03 19.15
CA GLU A 637 33.00 -53.43 19.69
C GLU A 637 32.84 -54.51 20.78
N ILE A 638 31.94 -54.29 21.75
CA ILE A 638 31.65 -55.28 22.80
C ILE A 638 31.11 -56.58 22.20
N SER A 639 30.27 -56.50 21.16
CA SER A 639 29.73 -57.69 20.49
C SER A 639 30.84 -58.45 19.75
N SER A 640 31.73 -57.75 19.06
CA SER A 640 32.90 -58.35 18.42
C SER A 640 33.83 -59.00 19.45
N ASP A 641 34.07 -58.35 20.58
CA ASP A 641 34.89 -58.92 21.66
C ASP A 641 34.25 -60.18 22.24
N ARG A 642 32.94 -60.15 22.48
CA ARG A 642 32.18 -61.32 22.96
C ARG A 642 32.32 -62.49 21.98
N ASP A 643 32.18 -62.25 20.68
CA ASP A 643 32.28 -63.30 19.66
C ASP A 643 33.73 -63.83 19.54
N ASN A 644 34.73 -62.96 19.66
CA ASN A 644 36.15 -63.34 19.76
C ASN A 644 36.43 -64.22 21.00
N PHE A 645 35.85 -63.88 22.15
CA PHE A 645 35.96 -64.71 23.36
C PHE A 645 35.25 -66.04 23.20
N ALA A 646 34.05 -66.05 22.60
CA ALA A 646 33.31 -67.28 22.31
C ALA A 646 34.13 -68.24 21.42
N GLN A 647 34.77 -67.72 20.37
CA GLN A 647 35.66 -68.50 19.52
C GLN A 647 36.84 -69.07 20.31
N LYS A 648 37.51 -68.27 21.15
CA LYS A 648 38.60 -68.75 22.01
C LYS A 648 38.15 -69.83 23.00
N PHE A 649 36.93 -69.73 23.53
CA PHE A 649 36.36 -70.77 24.40
C PHE A 649 36.06 -72.05 23.63
N GLU A 650 35.57 -71.95 22.40
CA GLU A 650 35.32 -73.10 21.52
C GLU A 650 36.63 -73.80 21.14
N GLU A 651 37.66 -73.05 20.73
CA GLU A 651 39.01 -73.57 20.48
C GLU A 651 39.60 -74.26 21.73
N ALA A 652 39.41 -73.67 22.92
CA ALA A 652 39.85 -74.27 24.17
C ALA A 652 39.06 -75.55 24.50
N ALA A 653 37.75 -75.58 24.25
CA ALA A 653 36.89 -76.75 24.43
C ALA A 653 37.29 -77.88 23.49
N GLU A 654 37.57 -77.59 22.21
CA GLU A 654 38.12 -78.55 21.25
C GLU A 654 39.47 -79.09 21.70
N ARG A 655 40.38 -78.23 22.18
CA ARG A 655 41.68 -78.64 22.72
C ARG A 655 41.53 -79.60 23.91
N ILE A 656 40.59 -79.29 24.81
CA ILE A 656 40.27 -80.15 25.96
C ILE A 656 39.70 -81.48 25.46
N ALA A 657 38.78 -81.48 24.50
CA ALA A 657 38.21 -82.70 23.92
C ALA A 657 39.28 -83.55 23.21
N GLU A 658 40.21 -82.94 22.48
CA GLU A 658 41.35 -83.64 21.89
C GLU A 658 42.26 -84.26 22.95
N LEU A 659 42.58 -83.52 24.01
CA LEU A 659 43.41 -84.01 25.11
C LEU A 659 42.71 -85.15 25.86
N GLN A 660 41.41 -85.06 26.09
CA GLN A 660 40.59 -86.14 26.64
C GLN A 660 40.61 -87.35 25.71
N GLY A 661 40.42 -87.18 24.39
CA GLY A 661 40.52 -88.26 23.42
C GLY A 661 41.91 -88.91 23.34
N LYS A 662 42.99 -88.12 23.49
CA LYS A 662 44.37 -88.64 23.61
C LYS A 662 44.55 -89.42 24.92
N LEU A 663 44.01 -88.92 26.03
CA LEU A 663 44.02 -89.60 27.32
C LEU A 663 43.22 -90.91 27.30
N GLU A 664 42.06 -90.94 26.64
CA GLU A 664 41.23 -92.13 26.43
C GLU A 664 41.95 -93.17 25.56
N LYS A 665 42.68 -92.72 24.52
CA LYS A 665 43.55 -93.57 23.69
C LYS A 665 44.75 -94.12 24.46
N GLU A 666 45.34 -93.34 25.36
CA GLU A 666 46.41 -93.80 26.25
C GLU A 666 45.88 -94.73 27.36
N ARG A 667 44.66 -94.51 27.86
CA ARG A 667 43.97 -95.41 28.80
C ARG A 667 43.60 -96.74 28.14
N SER A 668 43.08 -96.73 26.91
CA SER A 668 42.72 -97.97 26.19
C SER A 668 43.92 -98.78 25.69
N LYS A 669 45.13 -98.21 25.66
CA LYS A 669 46.40 -98.97 25.51
C LYS A 669 46.85 -99.66 26.80
N ARG A 670 46.24 -99.34 27.94
CA ARG A 670 46.58 -99.91 29.25
C ARG A 670 45.36 -100.60 29.86
N GLU A 671 45.34 -101.93 29.82
CA GLU A 671 44.53 -102.72 30.77
C GLU A 671 45.31 -103.96 31.24
N PRO A 672 45.00 -104.53 32.43
CA PRO A 672 44.67 -103.82 33.67
C PRO A 672 45.34 -104.48 34.92
N SER A 673 45.58 -103.70 35.99
CA SER A 673 45.54 -104.23 37.36
C SER A 673 45.40 -103.11 38.41
N PRO A 674 44.64 -103.33 39.50
CA PRO A 674 44.41 -102.37 40.60
C PRO A 674 45.57 -102.45 41.63
N PRO A 675 45.57 -101.81 42.82
CA PRO A 675 44.59 -100.93 43.49
C PRO A 675 45.21 -99.67 44.18
N THR A 676 44.39 -99.00 45.00
CA THR A 676 44.73 -98.41 46.32
C THR A 676 45.05 -96.90 46.44
N VAL A 677 44.10 -96.21 47.09
CA VAL A 677 44.21 -95.20 48.16
C VAL A 677 45.54 -94.43 48.30
N GLY A 678 45.46 -93.10 48.23
CA GLY A 678 46.55 -92.19 48.58
C GLY A 678 46.04 -90.77 48.80
N ASP A 679 45.75 -90.49 50.07
CA ASP A 679 45.48 -89.21 50.70
C ASP A 679 46.49 -88.12 50.30
N ALA A 680 45.99 -86.91 49.99
CA ALA A 680 46.77 -85.68 49.98
C ALA A 680 45.82 -84.48 50.12
N GLY A 681 45.38 -84.24 51.35
CA GLY A 681 44.87 -82.94 51.76
C GLY A 681 45.95 -81.87 51.56
N MET A 682 45.81 -81.05 50.52
CA MET A 682 46.45 -79.75 50.43
C MET A 682 45.47 -78.70 50.95
N THR A 683 45.73 -78.23 52.17
CA THR A 683 44.95 -77.18 52.82
C THR A 683 45.08 -75.84 52.07
N LEU A 684 43.95 -75.14 51.95
CA LEU A 684 43.79 -73.81 51.32
C LEU A 684 44.65 -72.68 51.94
N SER A 685 45.47 -72.99 52.95
CA SER A 685 46.38 -72.05 53.61
C SER A 685 47.70 -71.86 52.86
N SER A 686 48.10 -72.79 51.98
CA SER A 686 49.39 -72.72 51.26
C SER A 686 49.35 -71.93 49.94
N LEU A 687 48.17 -71.57 49.44
CA LEU A 687 48.00 -70.75 48.22
C LEU A 687 47.83 -69.24 48.50
N ARG A 688 47.75 -68.83 49.77
CA ARG A 688 47.61 -67.42 50.18
C ARG A 688 48.95 -66.67 50.31
N ALA A 689 50.09 -67.36 50.20
CA ALA A 689 51.42 -66.75 50.36
C ALA A 689 52.13 -66.36 49.04
N MET A 690 51.47 -66.45 47.88
CA MET A 690 52.03 -66.06 46.56
C MET A 690 51.17 -65.03 45.80
N LEU A 691 50.36 -64.24 46.49
CA LEU A 691 49.74 -63.06 45.88
C LEU A 691 50.60 -61.83 46.23
N PRO A 692 51.13 -61.10 45.23
CA PRO A 692 51.96 -59.94 45.51
C PRO A 692 51.09 -58.89 46.21
N GLY A 693 51.49 -58.51 47.42
CA GLY A 693 50.79 -57.50 48.24
C GLY A 693 50.59 -56.15 47.55
N ASP A 694 51.24 -55.92 46.41
CA ASP A 694 51.06 -54.74 45.57
C ASP A 694 49.79 -54.81 44.73
N ARG A 695 49.29 -56.00 44.37
CA ARG A 695 48.04 -56.17 43.61
C ARG A 695 46.81 -55.95 44.48
N GLU A 696 46.87 -56.38 45.74
CA GLU A 696 45.80 -56.15 46.71
C GLU A 696 45.72 -54.67 47.11
N LYS A 697 46.87 -54.00 47.29
CA LYS A 697 46.92 -52.54 47.51
C LYS A 697 46.44 -51.74 46.31
N GLU A 698 46.77 -52.15 45.08
CA GLU A 698 46.30 -51.46 43.87
C GLU A 698 44.80 -51.70 43.64
N LEU A 699 44.27 -52.89 43.96
CA LEU A 699 42.82 -53.14 43.93
C LEU A 699 42.09 -52.29 44.97
N VAL A 700 42.63 -52.17 46.19
CA VAL A 700 42.06 -51.28 47.22
C VAL A 700 42.10 -49.81 46.77
N ARG A 701 43.21 -49.36 46.16
CA ARG A 701 43.34 -48.01 45.61
C ARG A 701 42.34 -47.75 44.48
N GLN A 702 42.15 -48.71 43.58
CA GLN A 702 41.17 -48.63 42.50
C GLN A 702 39.74 -48.64 43.02
N THR A 703 39.44 -49.40 44.08
CA THR A 703 38.12 -49.36 44.71
C THR A 703 37.86 -48.04 45.44
N ASP A 704 38.87 -47.46 46.10
CA ASP A 704 38.75 -46.15 46.73
C ASP A 704 38.55 -45.05 45.69
N GLU A 705 39.28 -45.10 44.57
CA GLU A 705 39.16 -44.16 43.46
C GLU A 705 37.82 -44.30 42.71
N ALA A 706 37.27 -45.50 42.62
CA ALA A 706 35.92 -45.74 42.10
C ALA A 706 34.84 -45.22 43.06
N MET A 707 35.04 -45.37 44.38
CA MET A 707 34.14 -44.86 45.39
C MET A 707 34.14 -43.32 45.47
N THR A 708 35.28 -42.66 45.24
CA THR A 708 35.33 -41.19 45.13
C THR A 708 34.64 -40.71 43.86
N LYS A 709 34.91 -41.32 42.70
CA LYS A 709 34.21 -40.98 41.44
C LYS A 709 32.69 -41.19 41.55
N SER A 710 32.26 -42.24 42.25
CA SER A 710 30.83 -42.48 42.53
C SER A 710 30.22 -41.42 43.46
N ARG A 711 30.97 -40.89 44.43
CA ARG A 711 30.51 -39.77 45.28
C ARG A 711 30.42 -38.46 44.51
N ASP A 712 31.42 -38.16 43.68
CA ASP A 712 31.45 -36.95 42.86
C ASP A 712 30.30 -36.94 41.84
N LEU A 713 29.99 -38.11 41.25
CA LEU A 713 28.83 -38.28 40.37
C LEU A 713 27.51 -38.09 41.12
N ALA A 714 27.40 -38.60 42.35
CA ALA A 714 26.21 -38.41 43.18
C ALA A 714 26.00 -36.93 43.57
N ASP A 715 27.07 -36.18 43.83
CA ASP A 715 27.00 -34.75 44.11
C ASP A 715 26.67 -33.92 42.87
N LEU A 716 27.18 -34.31 41.69
CA LEU A 716 26.75 -33.73 40.41
C LEU A 716 25.26 -33.96 40.15
N LEU A 717 24.77 -35.18 40.36
CA LEU A 717 23.34 -35.51 40.23
C LEU A 717 22.48 -34.74 41.23
N ARG A 718 22.97 -34.50 42.46
CA ARG A 718 22.28 -33.63 43.43
C ARG A 718 22.20 -32.19 42.93
N LYS A 719 23.30 -31.62 42.45
CA LYS A 719 23.33 -30.26 41.90
C LYS A 719 22.41 -30.10 40.69
N GLU A 720 22.36 -31.11 39.81
CA GLU A 720 21.47 -31.09 38.65
C GLU A 720 19.99 -31.20 39.06
N LYS A 721 19.69 -32.01 40.08
CA LYS A 721 18.36 -32.09 40.67
C LYS A 721 17.93 -30.78 41.33
N GLU A 722 18.83 -30.08 42.03
CA GLU A 722 18.56 -28.75 42.60
C GLU A 722 18.27 -27.71 41.51
N LYS A 723 19.05 -27.70 40.41
CA LYS A 723 18.76 -26.83 39.25
C LYS A 723 17.40 -27.12 38.64
N SER A 724 17.06 -28.41 38.49
CA SER A 724 15.75 -28.82 37.96
C SER A 724 14.60 -28.35 38.85
N LEU A 725 14.75 -28.43 40.18
CA LEU A 725 13.73 -27.95 41.12
C LEU A 725 13.58 -26.41 41.07
N VAL A 726 14.66 -25.67 40.86
CA VAL A 726 14.61 -24.21 40.68
C VAL A 726 13.90 -23.85 39.36
N LEU A 727 14.19 -24.57 38.29
CA LEU A 727 13.52 -24.36 37.00
C LEU A 727 12.02 -24.68 37.08
N GLU A 728 11.66 -25.77 37.76
CA GLU A 728 10.28 -26.18 38.00
C GLU A 728 9.53 -25.15 38.85
N ALA A 729 10.17 -24.59 39.89
CA ALA A 729 9.60 -23.50 40.67
C ALA A 729 9.38 -22.22 39.83
N SER A 730 10.31 -21.90 38.93
CA SER A 730 10.18 -20.75 38.01
C SER A 730 9.04 -20.95 37.00
N LEU A 731 8.90 -22.15 36.44
CA LEU A 731 7.81 -22.50 35.53
C LEU A 731 6.46 -22.43 36.23
N ASN A 732 6.35 -22.98 37.44
CA ASN A 732 5.13 -22.92 38.24
C ASN A 732 4.76 -21.48 38.65
N GLY A 733 5.75 -20.62 38.88
CA GLY A 733 5.51 -19.18 39.09
C GLY A 733 4.90 -18.50 37.86
N ARG A 734 5.44 -18.81 36.67
CA ARG A 734 4.98 -18.26 35.40
C ARG A 734 3.61 -18.79 34.98
N ILE A 735 3.31 -20.05 35.29
CA ILE A 735 1.96 -20.63 35.13
C ILE A 735 0.96 -19.90 36.02
N LYS A 736 1.28 -19.66 37.29
CA LYS A 736 0.40 -18.88 38.18
C LYS A 736 0.17 -17.45 37.70
N GLU A 737 1.20 -16.81 37.14
CA GLU A 737 1.10 -15.48 36.57
C GLU A 737 0.18 -15.45 35.33
N LEU A 738 0.27 -16.48 34.49
CA LEU A 738 -0.62 -16.67 33.34
C LEU A 738 -2.05 -17.01 33.76
N GLU A 739 -2.26 -17.78 34.84
CA GLU A 739 -3.59 -18.05 35.40
C GLU A 739 -4.22 -16.77 35.97
N ILE A 740 -3.46 -15.92 36.66
CA ILE A 740 -3.93 -14.61 37.13
C ILE A 740 -4.29 -13.70 35.95
N GLN A 741 -3.51 -13.73 34.87
CA GLN A 741 -3.85 -13.01 33.63
C GLN A 741 -5.14 -13.55 33.01
N ARG A 742 -5.30 -14.88 32.92
CA ARG A 742 -6.51 -15.53 32.40
C ARG A 742 -7.76 -15.15 33.21
N ASP A 743 -7.68 -15.20 34.53
CA ASP A 743 -8.80 -14.81 35.42
C ASP A 743 -9.12 -13.30 35.34
N GLY A 744 -8.18 -12.48 34.87
CA GLY A 744 -8.38 -11.08 34.50
C GLY A 744 -9.16 -10.89 33.18
N TYR A 745 -9.00 -11.81 32.23
CA TYR A 745 -9.69 -11.80 30.94
C TYR A 745 -11.15 -12.26 31.03
N ASP A 746 -11.50 -13.15 31.98
CA ASP A 746 -12.87 -13.63 32.19
C ASP A 746 -13.84 -12.58 32.76
N LYS A 747 -13.36 -11.38 33.10
CA LYS A 747 -14.20 -10.24 33.52
C LYS A 747 -14.72 -9.37 32.37
N PHE A 748 -14.41 -9.70 31.12
CA PHE A 748 -14.91 -8.98 29.95
C PHE A 748 -15.92 -9.82 29.15
N PRO A 749 -17.25 -9.52 29.23
CA PRO A 749 -18.30 -10.36 28.65
C PRO A 749 -18.40 -10.32 27.11
N TRP A 750 -17.43 -9.74 26.42
CA TRP A 750 -17.44 -9.55 24.97
C TRP A 750 -16.68 -10.67 24.21
N ILE A 751 -15.99 -11.56 24.92
CA ILE A 751 -15.16 -12.63 24.31
C ILE A 751 -15.95 -13.94 24.11
N SER A 752 -17.00 -14.21 24.89
CA SER A 752 -17.83 -15.43 24.72
C SER A 752 -18.60 -15.47 23.39
N SER A 753 -18.72 -14.36 22.66
CA SER A 753 -19.34 -14.34 21.33
C SER A 753 -18.42 -14.86 20.23
N PHE A 754 -17.10 -14.94 20.47
CA PHE A 754 -16.12 -15.39 19.46
C PHE A 754 -15.91 -16.92 19.45
N GLU A 755 -16.02 -17.59 20.60
CA GLU A 755 -15.85 -19.06 20.68
C GLU A 755 -17.01 -19.83 20.01
N ILE A 756 -18.22 -19.26 19.99
CA ILE A 756 -19.36 -19.85 19.28
C ILE A 756 -19.17 -19.75 17.75
N PHE A 757 -18.40 -18.76 17.27
CA PHE A 757 -18.12 -18.58 15.84
C PHE A 757 -17.03 -19.52 15.33
N PHE A 758 -16.06 -19.89 16.17
CA PHE A 758 -14.93 -20.73 15.76
C PHE A 758 -15.30 -22.23 15.68
N LEU A 759 -16.26 -22.70 16.49
CA LEU A 759 -16.75 -24.08 16.42
C LEU A 759 -17.59 -24.39 15.18
N LEU A 760 -18.05 -23.38 14.43
CA LEU A 760 -18.80 -23.59 13.18
C LEU A 760 -17.92 -23.71 11.92
N ILE A 761 -16.63 -23.34 11.98
CA ILE A 761 -15.78 -23.20 10.79
C ILE A 761 -14.81 -24.39 10.61
N CYS A 762 -14.59 -25.23 11.62
CA CYS A 762 -13.50 -26.23 11.61
C CYS A 762 -13.89 -27.72 11.52
N HIS A 763 -15.04 -28.09 10.94
CA HIS A 763 -15.34 -29.50 10.62
C HIS A 763 -15.81 -29.73 9.19
N PRO A 764 -14.95 -30.25 8.28
CA PRO A 764 -15.39 -30.84 7.02
C PRO A 764 -15.52 -32.38 7.18
N ARG A 765 -16.71 -32.89 6.85
CA ARG A 765 -17.16 -34.29 6.72
C ARG A 765 -17.74 -34.99 7.96
N ALA A 766 -19.06 -34.92 8.06
CA ALA A 766 -19.89 -36.10 8.34
C ALA A 766 -21.21 -35.98 7.56
N ASP A 767 -21.45 -36.93 6.66
CA ASP A 767 -22.77 -37.17 6.08
C ASP A 767 -23.74 -37.51 7.22
N CYS A 768 -24.83 -36.75 7.35
CA CYS A 768 -26.12 -37.24 7.84
C CYS A 768 -27.21 -36.23 7.52
N ALA A 769 -28.15 -36.67 6.69
CA ALA A 769 -29.42 -36.01 6.46
C ALA A 769 -30.28 -36.03 7.74
N GLY A 770 -31.03 -34.94 7.96
CA GLY A 770 -32.28 -34.99 8.72
C GLY A 770 -32.32 -34.17 10.02
N ASN A 771 -33.22 -33.19 10.00
CA ASN A 771 -33.83 -32.50 11.15
C ASN A 771 -32.93 -31.57 11.98
N LEU A 772 -33.23 -30.26 11.96
CA LEU A 772 -33.63 -29.55 13.18
C LEU A 772 -34.20 -28.15 12.87
N THR A 773 -35.50 -28.11 12.59
CA THR A 773 -36.37 -26.98 12.93
C THR A 773 -36.58 -27.00 14.44
N LYS A 774 -35.79 -26.23 15.20
CA LYS A 774 -36.05 -25.78 16.58
C LYS A 774 -34.83 -25.02 17.10
N LEU A 775 -34.84 -23.69 16.98
CA LEU A 775 -34.15 -22.75 17.89
C LEU A 775 -34.58 -21.29 17.60
N SER A 776 -35.89 -21.08 17.38
CA SER A 776 -36.52 -19.77 17.47
C SER A 776 -37.29 -19.68 18.79
N ARG A 777 -36.58 -19.41 19.88
CA ARG A 777 -37.09 -18.94 21.18
C ARG A 777 -35.93 -19.04 22.15
N ILE A 778 -35.31 -17.91 22.49
CA ILE A 778 -34.87 -17.53 23.84
C ILE A 778 -34.34 -16.09 23.77
N SER A 779 -34.69 -15.32 24.80
CA SER A 779 -34.23 -13.99 25.22
C SER A 779 -34.66 -12.75 24.42
N GLY A 780 -35.89 -12.31 24.68
CA GLY A 780 -36.10 -10.91 25.02
C GLY A 780 -35.96 -10.72 26.53
N HIS A 781 -35.23 -9.68 26.95
CA HIS A 781 -35.30 -8.93 28.22
C HIS A 781 -33.94 -8.30 28.51
N SER A 782 -33.85 -6.97 28.46
CA SER A 782 -33.09 -6.14 29.41
C SER A 782 -33.07 -4.66 28.94
N ASP A 783 -34.22 -4.01 29.03
CA ASP A 783 -34.26 -2.57 29.32
C ASP A 783 -34.10 -2.41 30.84
N LYS A 784 -33.03 -1.72 31.27
CA LYS A 784 -32.90 -0.93 32.53
C LYS A 784 -31.42 -0.74 32.88
N SER A 785 -30.90 0.47 32.66
CA SER A 785 -30.20 1.26 33.70
C SER A 785 -29.71 2.58 33.13
N ASN A 786 -30.57 3.59 33.27
CA ASN A 786 -30.13 4.96 33.56
C ASN A 786 -30.24 5.12 35.08
N GLN A 787 -29.10 5.24 35.78
CA GLN A 787 -28.90 5.97 37.04
C GLN A 787 -27.49 5.69 37.60
N LEU A 788 -26.50 6.45 37.12
CA LEU A 788 -25.51 7.23 37.89
C LEU A 788 -24.50 7.84 36.92
#